data_AF-A0AAN9AP01-F1
#
_entry.id   AF-A0AAN9AP01-F1
#
_cell.length_a   1.000
_cell.length_b   1.000
_cell.length_c   1.000
_cell.angle_alpha   90.00
_cell.angle_beta   90.00
_cell.angle_gamma   90.00
#
_symmetry.space_group_name_H-M   'P 1'
#
loop_
_entity.id
_entity.type
_entity.pdbx_description
1 polymer ?
#
loop_
_entity_poly.entity_id
_entity_poly.type
_entity_poly.pdbx_seq_one_letter_code
_entity_poly.pdbx_strand_id
1 'polypeptide(L)'
;MAAKLKKRALAEFSHVIQEEPKPVKRLRLITKPAQPELHLNLQSGCTSQDILHALVILEHRFPIDHATAERIFPELMEQYSASRDTLVRSKILSVFTRLATVPGFNPQVISDQLLPKLQSEESHKVLSNLLSTLTTIGCCLPNSLAFHQHLVAAAQKLLVNAGHLVRARCLELIGELGSCDDKTKELLTTDSVLYLLGQYTADDDPRVRAAAYTAMLRLYERGQPLSQSVYSQACGGMNDDNEDVRRKAARLVWVLCRLYPESMVNCGSEGGEELRLADDGFAKICNLMNDISVNVRVEAAALLGSLHQVSGRFLEQTLDKKLMSNMRRKVSAHDRAKEQFESGEWSTGQRWADDKPRESVDAESISLMNIGACGAFVHGLEDEFLEVRNAALDSLCELAVQSPRFAVLSQDSIIDMVNDEIESVRLNAINSLRKLSKHLVLRDDQLDIILGVLQDYSYSSREALRGLLGEMRMATRESVNSTIMALLDNLRRYPQDRTDIWSCSQKVGQRHAQLTMMLAEELLCLHPYFDSPEPDTEDPAYVTVLLAVFNAAALCPTMVALFPEHTRRHYTYLRASLPHLLSPIQALEDAESQVGEKVVAMAATSTGDFLRQLLSKLSGLSSLDLDSAEQLLRICVRDLERVEALDSEVSASTECTCLFLSSQLILTELMKSTVRTDTDKVYQENVAASVDKILQQSTQLQTLYLGLGGELAALVRQTEVKALAIQLLFRLERASLGEKVRACNTFRQYLSLIKSSVDSDPTSYDNFTRQVVSLYDSVDWSRLQVLPEIFRDLSKLLRPATLATPCDVRKTTAVIHEPPASSDMPIKFPASLAATVTLVATVYNLEETNRVSILVRYPDQITQFVTPPLTSWTRLGPLRHRLVTPVMLSHSLWSESCHVELSLVVEACGEGRQLLKLQENIPLTKPVKVLVSPKSLKR
;
A
#
# COMPACT_ATOMS: atom_id res chain seq x y z
N MET A 1 -43.45 -38.88 -55.54
CA MET A 1 -42.53 -38.14 -54.64
C MET A 1 -43.02 -36.75 -54.22
N ALA A 2 -43.86 -36.03 -54.98
CA ALA A 2 -44.43 -34.75 -54.54
C ALA A 2 -45.38 -34.84 -53.31
N ALA A 3 -46.07 -35.97 -53.11
CA ALA A 3 -46.97 -36.17 -51.96
C ALA A 3 -46.25 -36.42 -50.62
N LYS A 4 -45.00 -36.94 -50.63
CA LYS A 4 -44.20 -37.14 -49.41
C LYS A 4 -43.51 -35.84 -48.95
N LEU A 5 -43.17 -34.95 -49.88
CA LEU A 5 -42.65 -33.61 -49.56
C LEU A 5 -43.74 -32.70 -48.97
N LYS A 6 -44.98 -32.77 -49.48
CA LYS A 6 -46.10 -31.99 -48.93
C LYS A 6 -46.49 -32.40 -47.50
N LYS A 7 -46.33 -33.68 -47.15
CA LYS A 7 -46.59 -34.19 -45.78
C LYS A 7 -45.49 -33.85 -44.77
N ARG A 8 -44.24 -33.65 -45.20
CA ARG A 8 -43.13 -33.19 -44.33
C ARG A 8 -43.19 -31.67 -44.09
N ALA A 9 -43.51 -30.88 -45.12
CA ALA A 9 -43.69 -29.44 -44.99
C ALA A 9 -44.92 -29.06 -44.12
N LEU A 10 -46.00 -29.86 -44.12
CA LEU A 10 -47.16 -29.63 -43.24
C LEU A 10 -46.91 -30.03 -41.78
N ALA A 11 -45.97 -30.94 -41.52
CA ALA A 11 -45.57 -31.33 -40.16
C ALA A 11 -44.62 -30.31 -39.51
N GLU A 12 -43.82 -29.60 -40.30
CA GLU A 12 -42.92 -28.53 -39.80
C GLU A 12 -43.64 -27.19 -39.57
N PHE A 13 -44.83 -26.97 -40.16
CA PHE A 13 -45.60 -25.72 -40.02
C PHE A 13 -46.83 -25.80 -39.10
N SER A 14 -47.07 -26.92 -38.41
CA SER A 14 -48.27 -27.12 -37.54
C SER A 14 -48.01 -27.15 -36.04
N HIS A 15 -46.82 -26.75 -35.57
CA HIS A 15 -46.64 -26.35 -34.17
C HIS A 15 -46.94 -24.85 -34.01
N VAL A 16 -48.23 -24.52 -34.07
CA VAL A 16 -48.75 -23.28 -33.49
C VAL A 16 -48.67 -23.46 -31.98
N ILE A 17 -47.59 -23.02 -31.37
CA ILE A 17 -47.61 -22.68 -29.94
C ILE A 17 -48.46 -21.42 -29.84
N GLN A 18 -49.66 -21.56 -29.31
CA GLN A 18 -50.47 -20.44 -28.83
C GLN A 18 -49.66 -19.74 -27.73
N GLU A 19 -48.93 -18.66 -28.06
CA GLU A 19 -48.52 -17.70 -27.05
C GLU A 19 -49.78 -16.95 -26.59
N GLU A 20 -50.18 -17.22 -25.34
CA GLU A 20 -51.10 -16.35 -24.61
C GLU A 20 -50.59 -14.89 -24.67
N PRO A 21 -51.47 -13.89 -24.79
CA PRO A 21 -51.04 -12.50 -24.78
C PRO A 21 -50.41 -12.17 -23.43
N LYS A 22 -49.07 -12.12 -23.39
CA LYS A 22 -48.30 -11.63 -22.24
C LYS A 22 -48.84 -10.25 -21.87
N PRO A 23 -49.33 -10.04 -20.63
CA PRO A 23 -49.85 -8.74 -20.23
C PRO A 23 -48.74 -7.71 -20.37
N VAL A 24 -49.07 -6.57 -20.98
CA VAL A 24 -48.19 -5.41 -21.12
C VAL A 24 -47.58 -5.11 -19.76
N LYS A 25 -46.27 -5.34 -19.62
CA LYS A 25 -45.52 -4.98 -18.41
C LYS A 25 -45.63 -3.47 -18.24
N ARG A 26 -46.56 -3.02 -17.41
CA ARG A 26 -46.55 -1.67 -16.85
C ARG A 26 -45.19 -1.52 -16.16
N LEU A 27 -44.34 -0.65 -16.70
CA LEU A 27 -43.14 -0.20 -16.04
C LEU A 27 -43.56 0.42 -14.70
N ARG A 28 -43.48 -0.36 -13.62
CA ARG A 28 -43.43 0.21 -12.27
C ARG A 28 -42.09 0.94 -12.19
N LEU A 29 -42.15 2.26 -12.21
CA LEU A 29 -41.07 3.09 -11.68
C LEU A 29 -40.80 2.58 -10.26
N ILE A 30 -39.70 1.86 -10.09
CA ILE A 30 -39.14 1.62 -8.77
C ILE A 30 -38.53 2.96 -8.37
N THR A 31 -39.32 3.81 -7.71
CA THR A 31 -38.73 4.75 -6.77
C THR A 31 -37.93 3.90 -5.79
N LYS A 32 -36.63 4.18 -5.63
CA LYS A 32 -35.89 3.65 -4.48
C LYS A 32 -36.76 3.92 -3.25
N PRO A 33 -37.09 2.92 -2.42
CA PRO A 33 -37.72 3.24 -1.16
C PRO A 33 -36.79 4.21 -0.42
N ALA A 34 -37.36 5.24 0.20
CA ALA A 34 -36.66 5.97 1.24
C ALA A 34 -36.04 4.95 2.20
N GLN A 35 -34.85 5.25 2.76
CA GLN A 35 -34.17 4.36 3.70
C GLN A 35 -35.21 3.80 4.69
N PRO A 36 -35.32 2.47 4.84
CA PRO A 36 -36.38 1.88 5.65
C PRO A 36 -36.22 2.39 7.09
N GLU A 37 -37.24 3.13 7.56
CA GLU A 37 -37.36 3.58 8.94
C GLU A 37 -37.15 2.36 9.86
N LEU A 38 -36.16 2.45 10.76
CA LEU A 38 -35.82 1.39 11.71
C LEU A 38 -36.91 1.27 12.78
N HIS A 39 -37.99 0.54 12.50
CA HIS A 39 -38.96 0.15 13.52
C HIS A 39 -38.48 -1.13 14.23
N LEU A 40 -37.92 -0.97 15.43
CA LEU A 40 -37.65 -2.08 16.34
C LEU A 40 -38.94 -2.41 17.08
N ASN A 41 -39.69 -3.42 16.61
CA ASN A 41 -40.80 -3.94 17.41
C ASN A 41 -40.26 -4.76 18.59
N LEU A 42 -39.88 -4.07 19.67
CA LEU A 42 -39.40 -4.69 20.91
C LEU A 42 -40.50 -4.83 21.98
N GLN A 43 -41.75 -4.49 21.67
CA GLN A 43 -42.84 -4.48 22.65
C GLN A 43 -43.31 -5.89 23.07
N SER A 44 -43.82 -5.95 24.29
CA SER A 44 -44.19 -7.13 25.09
C SER A 44 -44.83 -8.27 24.31
N GLY A 45 -44.11 -9.39 24.16
CA GLY A 45 -44.61 -10.64 23.55
C GLY A 45 -43.55 -11.48 22.83
N CYS A 46 -42.39 -10.92 22.54
CA CYS A 46 -41.30 -11.62 21.83
C CYS A 46 -40.51 -12.57 22.75
N THR A 47 -40.11 -13.74 22.21
CA THR A 47 -39.21 -14.64 22.94
C THR A 47 -37.80 -14.03 23.04
N SER A 48 -36.97 -14.48 23.99
CA SER A 48 -35.61 -13.94 24.14
C SER A 48 -34.74 -14.13 22.89
N GLN A 49 -35.03 -15.14 22.08
CA GLN A 49 -34.37 -15.39 20.79
C GLN A 49 -34.76 -14.35 19.72
N ASP A 50 -36.03 -13.98 19.65
CA ASP A 50 -36.52 -12.97 18.70
C ASP A 50 -35.90 -11.59 19.00
N ILE A 51 -35.79 -11.25 20.29
CA ILE A 51 -35.14 -10.02 20.75
C ILE A 51 -33.65 -10.03 20.39
N LEU A 52 -32.94 -11.14 20.62
CA LEU A 52 -31.53 -11.26 20.24
C LEU A 52 -31.33 -11.13 18.73
N HIS A 53 -32.19 -11.75 17.91
CA HIS A 53 -32.11 -11.65 16.46
C HIS A 53 -32.32 -10.21 15.98
N ALA A 54 -33.29 -9.49 16.55
CA ALA A 54 -33.49 -8.07 16.26
C ALA A 54 -32.28 -7.21 16.64
N LEU A 55 -31.66 -7.46 17.80
CA LEU A 55 -30.45 -6.74 18.24
C LEU A 55 -29.24 -7.04 17.34
N VAL A 56 -29.09 -8.26 16.85
CA VAL A 56 -28.01 -8.62 15.90
C VAL A 56 -28.22 -7.91 14.56
N ILE A 57 -29.44 -7.89 14.02
CA ILE A 57 -29.73 -7.15 12.78
C ILE A 57 -29.41 -5.66 12.96
N LEU A 58 -29.79 -5.08 14.09
CA LEU A 58 -29.50 -3.69 14.39
C LEU A 58 -27.99 -3.42 14.47
N GLU A 59 -27.21 -4.31 15.09
CA GLU A 59 -25.75 -4.16 15.15
C GLU A 59 -25.09 -4.18 13.76
N HIS A 60 -25.60 -4.99 12.82
CA HIS A 60 -25.11 -5.02 11.43
C HIS A 60 -25.46 -3.77 10.62
N ARG A 61 -26.37 -2.92 11.12
CA ARG A 61 -26.81 -1.69 10.44
C ARG A 61 -26.04 -0.44 10.88
N PHE A 62 -25.07 -0.55 11.78
CA PHE A 62 -24.20 0.57 12.12
C PHE A 62 -23.22 0.89 10.97
N PRO A 63 -22.87 2.17 10.75
CA PRO A 63 -23.26 3.36 11.51
C PRO A 63 -24.70 3.84 11.22
N ILE A 64 -25.39 4.34 12.24
CA ILE A 64 -26.75 4.90 12.15
C ILE A 64 -26.74 6.41 12.38
N ASP A 65 -27.78 7.11 11.88
CA ASP A 65 -27.92 8.55 12.07
C ASP A 65 -28.26 8.93 13.51
N HIS A 66 -27.82 10.12 13.95
CA HIS A 66 -28.04 10.66 15.30
C HIS A 66 -29.52 10.65 15.73
N ALA A 67 -30.43 11.10 14.86
CA ALA A 67 -31.87 11.10 15.15
C ALA A 67 -32.44 9.69 15.37
N THR A 68 -31.88 8.68 14.69
CA THR A 68 -32.27 7.28 14.87
C THR A 68 -31.74 6.74 16.19
N ALA A 69 -30.51 7.11 16.57
CA ALA A 69 -29.89 6.72 17.84
C ALA A 69 -30.67 7.24 19.07
N GLU A 70 -31.10 8.51 19.05
CA GLU A 70 -31.89 9.11 20.16
C GLU A 70 -33.24 8.43 20.35
N ARG A 71 -33.88 7.99 19.27
CA ARG A 71 -35.18 7.30 19.33
C ARG A 71 -35.04 5.87 19.88
N ILE A 72 -34.01 5.15 19.48
CA ILE A 72 -33.82 3.73 19.83
C ILE A 72 -33.36 3.57 21.29
N PHE A 73 -32.61 4.52 21.83
CA PHE A 73 -32.02 4.40 23.15
C PHE A 73 -33.04 4.16 24.29
N PRO A 74 -34.13 4.92 24.44
CA PRO A 74 -35.15 4.68 25.47
C PRO A 74 -35.80 3.31 25.38
N GLU A 75 -36.12 2.85 24.15
CA GLU A 75 -36.73 1.53 23.91
C GLU A 75 -35.80 0.39 24.39
N LEU A 76 -34.50 0.51 24.10
CA LEU A 76 -33.50 -0.46 24.54
C LEU A 76 -33.30 -0.44 26.07
N MET A 77 -33.38 0.73 26.72
CA MET A 77 -33.24 0.85 28.18
C MET A 77 -34.45 0.25 28.93
N GLU A 78 -35.66 0.40 28.39
CA GLU A 78 -36.85 -0.25 28.93
C GLU A 78 -36.71 -1.77 28.84
N GLN A 79 -36.27 -2.29 27.69
CA GLN A 79 -36.02 -3.73 27.49
C GLN A 79 -34.90 -4.26 28.38
N TYR A 80 -33.84 -3.47 28.60
CA TYR A 80 -32.77 -3.84 29.53
C TYR A 80 -33.32 -4.05 30.95
N SER A 81 -34.21 -3.17 31.39
CA SER A 81 -34.81 -3.24 32.73
C SER A 81 -35.87 -4.33 32.87
N ALA A 82 -36.60 -4.65 31.79
CA ALA A 82 -37.65 -5.67 31.77
C ALA A 82 -37.11 -7.11 31.59
N SER A 83 -35.96 -7.28 30.92
CA SER A 83 -35.43 -8.59 30.58
C SER A 83 -34.70 -9.27 31.75
N ARG A 84 -35.07 -10.52 32.05
CA ARG A 84 -34.36 -11.37 33.03
C ARG A 84 -33.19 -12.15 32.42
N ASP A 85 -33.19 -12.30 31.10
CA ASP A 85 -32.17 -13.07 30.38
C ASP A 85 -30.82 -12.33 30.37
N THR A 86 -29.77 -13.02 30.80
CA THR A 86 -28.39 -12.52 30.84
C THR A 86 -27.84 -12.23 29.44
N LEU A 87 -28.21 -13.02 28.43
CA LEU A 87 -27.72 -12.87 27.06
C LEU A 87 -28.34 -11.65 26.37
N VAL A 88 -29.64 -11.43 26.53
CA VAL A 88 -30.36 -10.26 26.01
C VAL A 88 -29.75 -8.99 26.58
N ARG A 89 -29.62 -8.90 27.92
CA ARG A 89 -29.01 -7.75 28.60
C ARG A 89 -27.58 -7.49 28.14
N SER A 90 -26.77 -8.54 28.03
CA SER A 90 -25.40 -8.44 27.51
C SER A 90 -25.36 -7.90 26.07
N LYS A 91 -26.29 -8.33 25.22
CA LYS A 91 -26.36 -7.87 23.83
C LYS A 91 -26.82 -6.41 23.73
N ILE A 92 -27.77 -6.00 24.56
CA ILE A 92 -28.21 -4.60 24.66
C ILE A 92 -27.02 -3.70 25.06
N LEU A 93 -26.18 -4.12 26.02
CA LEU A 93 -24.96 -3.38 26.40
C LEU A 93 -23.95 -3.26 25.25
N SER A 94 -23.79 -4.30 24.42
CA SER A 94 -22.98 -4.24 23.19
C SER A 94 -23.52 -3.17 22.22
N VAL A 95 -24.84 -3.09 22.07
CA VAL A 95 -25.49 -2.07 21.24
C VAL A 95 -25.31 -0.67 21.85
N PHE A 96 -25.44 -0.49 23.16
CA PHE A 96 -25.14 0.80 23.81
C PHE A 96 -23.69 1.24 23.60
N THR A 97 -22.75 0.30 23.58
CA THR A 97 -21.35 0.59 23.29
C THR A 97 -21.18 1.16 21.87
N ARG A 98 -21.92 0.63 20.88
CA ARG A 98 -21.93 1.17 19.51
C ARG A 98 -22.66 2.52 19.42
N LEU A 99 -23.77 2.68 20.14
CA LEU A 99 -24.51 3.95 20.19
C LEU A 99 -23.67 5.09 20.78
N ALA A 100 -22.86 4.81 21.80
CA ALA A 100 -21.95 5.78 22.40
C ALA A 100 -20.90 6.33 21.42
N THR A 101 -20.60 5.59 20.34
CA THR A 101 -19.64 6.01 19.30
C THR A 101 -20.28 6.75 18.12
N VAL A 102 -21.60 6.96 18.11
CA VAL A 102 -22.31 7.66 17.02
C VAL A 102 -22.02 9.16 17.08
N PRO A 103 -21.55 9.80 15.99
CA PRO A 103 -21.29 11.24 15.97
C PRO A 103 -22.53 12.06 16.35
N GLY A 104 -22.40 12.97 17.32
CA GLY A 104 -23.46 13.87 17.76
C GLY A 104 -24.39 13.32 18.87
N PHE A 105 -24.37 12.02 19.17
CA PHE A 105 -25.13 11.45 20.29
C PHE A 105 -24.42 11.74 21.63
N ASN A 106 -25.16 12.10 22.69
CA ASN A 106 -24.58 12.37 24.01
C ASN A 106 -24.42 11.07 24.83
N PRO A 107 -23.18 10.54 25.01
CA PRO A 107 -22.98 9.27 25.70
C PRO A 107 -23.18 9.36 27.23
N GLN A 108 -23.25 10.55 27.83
CA GLN A 108 -23.53 10.71 29.26
C GLN A 108 -24.92 10.20 29.67
N VAL A 109 -25.90 10.30 28.76
CA VAL A 109 -27.27 9.85 29.00
C VAL A 109 -27.32 8.35 29.25
N ILE A 110 -26.44 7.59 28.57
CA ILE A 110 -26.31 6.15 28.78
C ILE A 110 -25.68 5.88 30.16
N SER A 111 -24.60 6.58 30.51
CA SER A 111 -23.91 6.34 31.78
C SER A 111 -24.77 6.66 33.00
N ASP A 112 -25.56 7.73 32.97
CA ASP A 112 -26.42 8.14 34.10
C ASP A 112 -27.44 7.06 34.45
N GLN A 113 -27.92 6.31 33.44
CA GLN A 113 -28.86 5.20 33.67
C GLN A 113 -28.18 3.88 34.01
N LEU A 114 -26.96 3.63 33.52
CA LEU A 114 -26.22 2.39 33.78
C LEU A 114 -25.49 2.38 35.13
N LEU A 115 -25.04 3.54 35.62
CA LEU A 115 -24.22 3.61 36.82
C LEU A 115 -24.93 3.11 38.10
N PRO A 116 -26.21 3.43 38.35
CA PRO A 116 -26.95 2.87 39.48
C PRO A 116 -27.12 1.34 39.39
N LYS A 117 -27.12 0.77 38.18
CA LYS A 117 -27.32 -0.65 37.94
C LYS A 117 -26.13 -1.53 38.35
N LEU A 118 -24.93 -0.94 38.51
CA LEU A 118 -23.75 -1.65 39.00
C LEU A 118 -23.94 -2.24 40.41
N GLN A 119 -24.77 -1.62 41.25
CA GLN A 119 -25.02 -2.09 42.62
C GLN A 119 -26.14 -3.13 42.70
N SER A 120 -27.05 -3.16 41.72
CA SER A 120 -28.23 -4.04 41.72
C SER A 120 -28.06 -5.32 40.92
N GLU A 121 -27.01 -5.43 40.11
CA GLU A 121 -26.81 -6.55 39.19
C GLU A 121 -26.10 -7.73 39.87
N GLU A 122 -26.71 -8.91 39.81
CA GLU A 122 -26.16 -10.13 40.42
C GLU A 122 -25.28 -10.94 39.46
N SER A 123 -25.50 -10.81 38.15
CA SER A 123 -24.77 -11.60 37.15
C SER A 123 -23.39 -11.01 36.85
N HIS A 124 -22.33 -11.76 37.17
CA HIS A 124 -20.95 -11.37 36.88
C HIS A 124 -20.70 -11.05 35.40
N LYS A 125 -21.38 -11.73 34.48
CA LYS A 125 -21.25 -11.50 33.02
C LYS A 125 -21.90 -10.19 32.58
N VAL A 126 -23.05 -9.83 33.16
CA VAL A 126 -23.69 -8.54 32.88
C VAL A 126 -22.88 -7.41 33.51
N LEU A 127 -22.40 -7.59 34.74
CA LEU A 127 -21.50 -6.66 35.42
C LEU A 127 -20.22 -6.38 34.62
N SER A 128 -19.56 -7.42 34.10
CA SER A 128 -18.35 -7.24 33.28
C SER A 128 -18.65 -6.45 31.98
N ASN A 129 -19.81 -6.70 31.36
CA ASN A 129 -20.22 -5.97 30.16
C ASN A 129 -20.61 -4.52 30.46
N LEU A 130 -21.30 -4.28 31.59
CA LEU A 130 -21.62 -2.93 32.07
C LEU A 130 -20.34 -2.11 32.24
N LEU A 131 -19.34 -2.67 32.92
CA LEU A 131 -18.03 -2.03 33.10
C LEU A 131 -17.37 -1.73 31.75
N SER A 132 -17.36 -2.68 30.80
CA SER A 132 -16.81 -2.45 29.46
C SER A 132 -17.52 -1.33 28.68
N THR A 133 -18.86 -1.25 28.78
CA THR A 133 -19.65 -0.18 28.15
C THR A 133 -19.34 1.17 28.80
N LEU A 134 -19.24 1.22 30.14
CA LEU A 134 -18.89 2.43 30.88
C LEU A 134 -17.46 2.90 30.58
N THR A 135 -16.49 1.99 30.44
CA THR A 135 -15.13 2.33 30.01
C THR A 135 -15.15 3.00 28.64
N THR A 136 -15.88 2.43 27.68
CA THR A 136 -15.99 3.00 26.32
C THR A 136 -16.62 4.39 26.33
N ILE A 137 -17.70 4.58 27.09
CA ILE A 137 -18.34 5.89 27.28
C ILE A 137 -17.37 6.90 27.91
N GLY A 138 -16.61 6.49 28.92
CA GLY A 138 -15.57 7.31 29.53
C GLY A 138 -14.52 7.79 28.53
N CYS A 139 -14.05 6.90 27.64
CA CYS A 139 -13.09 7.23 26.59
C CYS A 139 -13.67 8.16 25.51
N CYS A 140 -14.97 8.10 25.24
CA CYS A 140 -15.65 9.05 24.35
C CYS A 140 -15.75 10.47 24.94
N LEU A 141 -15.57 10.62 26.26
CA LEU A 141 -15.67 11.89 26.99
C LEU A 141 -14.35 12.22 27.71
N PRO A 142 -13.26 12.53 27.00
CA PRO A 142 -11.94 12.69 27.63
C PRO A 142 -11.85 13.91 28.59
N ASN A 143 -12.71 14.92 28.43
CA ASN A 143 -12.62 16.18 29.17
C ASN A 143 -13.41 16.21 30.49
N SER A 144 -14.09 15.12 30.88
CA SER A 144 -14.97 15.09 32.07
C SER A 144 -14.32 14.42 33.28
N LEU A 145 -13.31 15.08 33.89
CA LEU A 145 -12.54 14.51 35.00
C LEU A 145 -13.40 14.07 36.20
N ALA A 146 -14.40 14.86 36.60
CA ALA A 146 -15.30 14.52 37.71
C ALA A 146 -16.12 13.24 37.42
N PHE A 147 -16.50 13.04 36.16
CA PHE A 147 -17.20 11.85 35.71
C PHE A 147 -16.28 10.62 35.72
N HIS A 148 -15.03 10.77 35.24
CA HIS A 148 -14.03 9.69 35.32
C HIS A 148 -13.73 9.29 36.77
N GLN A 149 -13.55 10.26 37.68
CA GLN A 149 -13.36 9.98 39.11
C GLN A 149 -14.53 9.19 39.71
N HIS A 150 -15.76 9.51 39.31
CA HIS A 150 -16.94 8.79 39.77
C HIS A 150 -16.98 7.34 39.27
N LEU A 151 -16.64 7.10 38.00
CA LEU A 151 -16.53 5.76 37.42
C LEU A 151 -15.42 4.93 38.10
N VAL A 152 -14.26 5.53 38.32
CA VAL A 152 -13.11 4.88 38.98
C VAL A 152 -13.47 4.50 40.42
N ALA A 153 -14.13 5.38 41.18
CA ALA A 153 -14.59 5.08 42.53
C ALA A 153 -15.63 3.94 42.57
N ALA A 154 -16.50 3.85 41.57
CA ALA A 154 -17.44 2.74 41.43
C ALA A 154 -16.71 1.42 41.11
N ALA A 155 -15.72 1.45 40.23
CA ALA A 155 -14.92 0.27 39.88
C ALA A 155 -14.09 -0.24 41.07
N GLN A 156 -13.47 0.65 41.86
CA GLN A 156 -12.69 0.29 43.04
C GLN A 156 -13.50 -0.53 44.07
N LYS A 157 -14.79 -0.19 44.26
CA LYS A 157 -15.68 -0.94 45.16
C LYS A 157 -15.97 -2.36 44.67
N LEU A 158 -15.92 -2.59 43.36
CA LEU A 158 -16.20 -3.88 42.73
C LEU A 158 -14.96 -4.77 42.59
N LEU A 159 -13.76 -4.29 42.95
CA LEU A 159 -12.53 -5.09 42.90
C LEU A 159 -12.50 -6.26 43.92
N VAL A 160 -13.34 -6.21 44.96
CA VAL A 160 -13.48 -7.29 45.97
C VAL A 160 -14.47 -8.37 45.49
N ASN A 161 -15.03 -8.25 44.28
CA ASN A 161 -16.02 -9.19 43.76
C ASN A 161 -15.40 -10.59 43.52
N ALA A 162 -16.16 -11.65 43.82
CA ALA A 162 -15.74 -13.04 43.61
C ALA A 162 -15.46 -13.36 42.12
N GLY A 163 -16.14 -12.71 41.18
CA GLY A 163 -15.97 -12.94 39.75
C GLY A 163 -14.69 -12.32 39.20
N HIS A 164 -13.79 -13.15 38.69
CA HIS A 164 -12.52 -12.72 38.06
C HIS A 164 -12.72 -11.78 36.87
N LEU A 165 -13.74 -12.03 36.04
CA LEU A 165 -14.07 -11.16 34.90
C LEU A 165 -14.46 -9.73 35.33
N VAL A 166 -15.12 -9.59 36.47
CA VAL A 166 -15.50 -8.28 37.01
C VAL A 166 -14.25 -7.56 37.50
N ARG A 167 -13.40 -8.23 38.29
CA ARG A 167 -12.12 -7.67 38.75
C ARG A 167 -11.25 -7.21 37.58
N ALA A 168 -11.09 -8.05 36.56
CA ALA A 168 -10.31 -7.71 35.37
C ALA A 168 -10.84 -6.46 34.63
N ARG A 169 -12.16 -6.35 34.44
CA ARG A 169 -12.77 -5.17 33.80
C ARG A 169 -12.72 -3.91 34.68
N CYS A 170 -12.78 -4.06 36.00
CA CYS A 170 -12.52 -2.95 36.92
C CYS A 170 -11.10 -2.42 36.77
N LEU A 171 -10.09 -3.30 36.71
CA LEU A 171 -8.70 -2.89 36.51
C LEU A 171 -8.48 -2.20 35.15
N GLU A 172 -9.09 -2.71 34.08
CA GLU A 172 -9.06 -2.07 32.76
C GLU A 172 -9.69 -0.67 32.79
N LEU A 173 -10.86 -0.51 33.41
CA LEU A 173 -11.52 0.79 33.58
C LEU A 173 -10.63 1.77 34.36
N ILE A 174 -10.01 1.31 35.45
CA ILE A 174 -9.08 2.11 36.24
C ILE A 174 -7.85 2.52 35.41
N GLY A 175 -7.32 1.63 34.57
CA GLY A 175 -6.22 1.93 33.66
C GLY A 175 -6.57 3.00 32.61
N GLU A 176 -7.75 2.89 32.00
CA GLU A 176 -8.19 3.79 30.93
C GLU A 176 -8.71 5.15 31.44
N LEU A 177 -9.30 5.22 32.64
CA LEU A 177 -9.96 6.43 33.17
C LEU A 177 -9.35 6.99 34.47
N GLY A 178 -8.37 6.30 35.08
CA GLY A 178 -7.72 6.75 36.31
C GLY A 178 -7.10 8.14 36.19
N SER A 179 -7.13 8.93 37.27
CA SER A 179 -6.51 10.26 37.29
C SER A 179 -4.99 10.18 37.21
N CYS A 180 -4.38 11.06 36.41
CA CYS A 180 -2.92 11.18 36.25
C CYS A 180 -2.33 12.36 37.07
N ASP A 181 -3.13 12.98 37.95
CA ASP A 181 -2.78 14.22 38.66
C ASP A 181 -1.85 14.01 39.87
N ASP A 182 -1.49 12.78 40.23
CA ASP A 182 -0.55 12.48 41.32
C ASP A 182 0.93 12.73 40.93
N LYS A 183 1.19 13.80 40.19
CA LYS A 183 2.56 14.21 39.77
C LYS A 183 3.47 14.61 40.94
N THR A 184 2.91 14.80 42.13
CA THR A 184 3.61 15.40 43.30
C THR A 184 3.84 14.45 44.47
N LYS A 185 3.54 13.15 44.36
CA LYS A 185 3.83 12.20 45.44
C LYS A 185 4.78 11.10 44.95
N GLU A 186 6.07 11.37 45.06
CA GLU A 186 7.17 10.42 44.83
C GLU A 186 7.17 9.21 45.79
N LEU A 187 6.20 9.12 46.72
CA LEU A 187 6.04 7.99 47.62
C LEU A 187 4.76 7.24 47.30
N LEU A 188 4.89 5.91 47.19
CA LEU A 188 3.81 4.92 47.32
C LEU A 188 3.10 5.12 48.66
N THR A 189 2.25 6.14 48.76
CA THR A 189 1.21 6.14 49.79
C THR A 189 0.27 4.99 49.45
N THR A 190 -0.22 4.30 50.48
CA THR A 190 -1.17 3.18 50.39
C THR A 190 -2.42 3.48 49.54
N ASP A 191 -2.68 4.77 49.29
CA ASP A 191 -3.82 5.28 48.53
C ASP A 191 -3.52 5.48 47.02
N SER A 192 -2.30 5.22 46.55
CA SER A 192 -1.96 5.40 45.14
C SER A 192 -2.60 4.31 44.26
N VAL A 193 -3.15 4.71 43.11
CA VAL A 193 -3.76 3.79 42.14
C VAL A 193 -2.76 2.72 41.68
N LEU A 194 -1.48 3.06 41.53
CA LEU A 194 -0.42 2.11 41.17
C LEU A 194 -0.19 1.04 42.25
N TYR A 195 -0.21 1.42 43.53
CA TYR A 195 -0.09 0.45 44.63
C TYR A 195 -1.29 -0.50 44.64
N LEU A 196 -2.50 0.01 44.43
CA LEU A 196 -3.71 -0.81 44.30
C LEU A 196 -3.57 -1.81 43.14
N LEU A 197 -3.17 -1.36 41.94
CA LEU A 197 -2.95 -2.25 40.80
C LEU A 197 -1.88 -3.31 41.11
N GLY A 198 -0.82 -2.95 41.85
CA GLY A 198 0.27 -3.84 42.24
C GLY A 198 -0.14 -4.95 43.20
N GLN A 199 -1.25 -4.83 43.91
CA GLN A 199 -1.78 -5.93 44.72
C GLN A 199 -2.43 -7.02 43.85
N TYR A 200 -3.08 -6.62 42.76
CA TYR A 200 -3.77 -7.53 41.86
C TYR A 200 -2.85 -8.23 40.85
N THR A 201 -1.55 -7.93 40.86
CA THR A 201 -0.55 -8.72 40.10
C THR A 201 -0.31 -10.09 40.72
N ALA A 202 -0.76 -10.34 41.95
CA ALA A 202 -0.69 -11.63 42.65
C ALA A 202 -2.07 -12.30 42.83
N ASP A 203 -3.09 -11.88 42.06
CA ASP A 203 -4.44 -12.50 42.09
C ASP A 203 -4.39 -13.97 41.61
N ASP A 204 -5.30 -14.79 42.11
CA ASP A 204 -5.39 -16.22 41.75
C ASP A 204 -5.63 -16.44 40.26
N ASP A 205 -6.43 -15.58 39.60
CA ASP A 205 -6.78 -15.74 38.19
C ASP A 205 -5.81 -14.97 37.26
N PRO A 206 -5.22 -15.64 36.24
CA PRO A 206 -4.25 -15.01 35.35
C PRO A 206 -4.81 -13.83 34.55
N ARG A 207 -6.12 -13.80 34.26
CA ARG A 207 -6.73 -12.69 33.49
C ARG A 207 -6.76 -11.42 34.32
N VAL A 208 -6.91 -11.53 35.64
CA VAL A 208 -6.86 -10.40 36.57
C VAL A 208 -5.43 -9.89 36.68
N ARG A 209 -4.45 -10.80 36.81
CA ARG A 209 -3.02 -10.44 36.80
C ARG A 209 -2.62 -9.72 35.49
N ALA A 210 -3.03 -10.24 34.34
CA ALA A 210 -2.78 -9.61 33.04
C ALA A 210 -3.46 -8.24 32.90
N ALA A 211 -4.69 -8.09 33.41
CA ALA A 211 -5.39 -6.82 33.45
C ALA A 211 -4.70 -5.79 34.35
N ALA A 212 -4.13 -6.21 35.48
CA ALA A 212 -3.35 -5.34 36.38
C ALA A 212 -2.12 -4.76 35.67
N TYR A 213 -1.30 -5.60 35.03
CA TYR A 213 -0.14 -5.14 34.25
C TYR A 213 -0.54 -4.25 33.07
N THR A 214 -1.64 -4.60 32.37
CA THR A 214 -2.15 -3.79 31.26
C THR A 214 -2.63 -2.42 31.76
N ALA A 215 -3.30 -2.35 32.90
CA ALA A 215 -3.76 -1.09 33.49
C ALA A 215 -2.59 -0.19 33.89
N MET A 216 -1.51 -0.74 34.46
CA MET A 216 -0.29 0.01 34.76
C MET A 216 0.35 0.60 33.49
N LEU A 217 0.44 -0.21 32.42
CA LEU A 217 0.96 0.24 31.12
C LEU A 217 0.09 1.36 30.51
N ARG A 218 -1.24 1.25 30.61
CA ARG A 218 -2.17 2.28 30.13
C ARG A 218 -2.03 3.59 30.88
N LEU A 219 -1.92 3.55 32.19
CA LEU A 219 -1.67 4.76 32.99
C LEU A 219 -0.35 5.43 32.60
N TYR A 220 0.69 4.63 32.35
CA TYR A 220 1.96 5.14 31.86
C TYR A 220 1.84 5.79 30.47
N GLU A 221 1.17 5.14 29.52
CA GLU A 221 0.91 5.68 28.17
C GLU A 221 0.11 7.01 28.23
N ARG A 222 -0.69 7.21 29.27
CA ARG A 222 -1.45 8.44 29.56
C ARG A 222 -0.66 9.50 30.34
N GLY A 223 0.60 9.23 30.71
CA GLY A 223 1.52 10.19 31.33
C GLY A 223 1.71 10.06 32.84
N GLN A 224 1.20 8.99 33.48
CA GLN A 224 1.48 8.72 34.89
C GLN A 224 2.90 8.16 35.08
N PRO A 225 3.73 8.69 35.99
CA PRO A 225 5.06 8.13 36.26
C PRO A 225 4.93 6.76 36.92
N LEU A 226 5.68 5.76 36.43
CA LEU A 226 5.80 4.44 37.05
C LEU A 226 6.92 4.45 38.09
N SER A 227 6.66 3.95 39.30
CA SER A 227 7.70 3.85 40.32
C SER A 227 8.65 2.67 40.04
N GLN A 228 9.93 2.84 40.40
CA GLN A 228 10.94 1.78 40.27
C GLN A 228 10.57 0.50 41.06
N SER A 229 9.81 0.62 42.16
CA SER A 229 9.36 -0.52 42.97
C SER A 229 8.55 -1.57 42.19
N VAL A 230 7.89 -1.16 41.09
CA VAL A 230 7.10 -2.04 40.23
C VAL A 230 8.00 -3.03 39.47
N TYR A 231 9.30 -2.73 39.35
CA TYR A 231 10.26 -3.57 38.64
C TYR A 231 10.35 -4.99 39.20
N SER A 232 10.42 -5.15 40.52
CA SER A 232 10.51 -6.48 41.16
C SER A 232 9.23 -7.30 40.95
N GLN A 233 8.07 -6.64 40.99
CA GLN A 233 6.77 -7.27 40.72
C GLN A 233 6.68 -7.71 39.25
N ALA A 234 7.05 -6.84 38.32
CA ALA A 234 7.07 -7.15 36.90
C ALA A 234 8.04 -8.30 36.58
N CYS A 235 9.23 -8.34 37.21
CA CYS A 235 10.15 -9.47 37.09
C CYS A 235 9.53 -10.79 37.58
N GLY A 236 8.74 -10.77 38.65
CA GLY A 236 7.97 -11.93 39.09
C GLY A 236 6.95 -12.39 38.05
N GLY A 237 6.22 -11.44 37.45
CA GLY A 237 5.23 -11.72 36.39
C GLY A 237 5.81 -12.30 35.10
N MET A 238 7.10 -12.11 34.82
CA MET A 238 7.76 -12.75 33.66
C MET A 238 7.89 -14.27 33.80
N ASN A 239 7.77 -14.81 35.01
CA ASN A 239 7.83 -16.26 35.28
C ASN A 239 6.44 -16.86 35.55
N ASP A 240 5.36 -16.16 35.19
CA ASP A 240 3.98 -16.62 35.39
C ASP A 240 3.63 -17.83 34.51
N ASP A 241 2.70 -18.67 34.96
CA ASP A 241 2.21 -19.82 34.18
C ASP A 241 1.48 -19.39 32.88
N ASN A 242 0.85 -18.22 32.87
CA ASN A 242 0.07 -17.73 31.75
C ASN A 242 0.85 -16.83 30.78
N GLU A 243 0.71 -17.09 29.48
CA GLU A 243 1.43 -16.35 28.44
C GLU A 243 1.08 -14.85 28.37
N ASP A 244 -0.18 -14.46 28.63
CA ASP A 244 -0.58 -13.05 28.57
C ASP A 244 0.08 -12.26 29.70
N VAL A 245 0.15 -12.86 30.89
CA VAL A 245 0.80 -12.24 32.05
C VAL A 245 2.29 -12.03 31.76
N ARG A 246 2.99 -13.06 31.28
CA ARG A 246 4.41 -12.96 30.92
C ARG A 246 4.68 -11.87 29.89
N ARG A 247 3.86 -11.77 28.83
CA ARG A 247 3.98 -10.71 27.81
C ARG A 247 3.80 -9.30 28.39
N LYS A 248 2.73 -9.08 29.16
CA LYS A 248 2.45 -7.76 29.75
C LYS A 248 3.50 -7.37 30.80
N ALA A 249 3.97 -8.34 31.57
CA ALA A 249 5.05 -8.14 32.53
C ALA A 249 6.39 -7.79 31.84
N ALA A 250 6.76 -8.49 30.76
CA ALA A 250 7.94 -8.20 29.96
C ALA A 250 7.91 -6.78 29.37
N ARG A 251 6.75 -6.36 28.85
CA ARG A 251 6.57 -4.97 28.36
C ARG A 251 6.70 -3.94 29.48
N LEU A 252 6.25 -4.24 30.69
CA LEU A 252 6.41 -3.34 31.84
C LEU A 252 7.88 -3.25 32.29
N VAL A 253 8.61 -4.37 32.34
CA VAL A 253 10.06 -4.39 32.55
C VAL A 253 10.77 -3.54 31.50
N TRP A 254 10.42 -3.71 30.22
CA TRP A 254 10.96 -2.90 29.13
C TRP A 254 10.73 -1.38 29.33
N VAL A 255 9.51 -0.96 29.72
CA VAL A 255 9.24 0.45 30.02
C VAL A 255 10.16 0.95 31.15
N LEU A 256 10.27 0.20 32.24
CA LEU A 256 11.07 0.58 33.40
C LEU A 256 12.57 0.66 33.08
N CYS A 257 13.09 -0.23 32.22
CA CYS A 257 14.46 -0.18 31.70
C CYS A 257 14.77 1.12 30.95
N ARG A 258 13.78 1.66 30.25
CA ARG A 258 13.93 2.93 29.51
C ARG A 258 13.78 4.15 30.40
N LEU A 259 12.99 4.06 31.48
CA LEU A 259 12.77 5.15 32.43
C LEU A 259 13.94 5.31 33.41
N TYR A 260 14.49 4.20 33.90
CA TYR A 260 15.51 4.18 34.96
C TYR A 260 16.77 3.39 34.58
N PRO A 261 17.42 3.66 33.44
CA PRO A 261 18.47 2.81 32.89
C PRO A 261 19.69 2.65 33.81
N GLU A 262 20.10 3.73 34.49
CA GLU A 262 21.28 3.78 35.36
C GLU A 262 20.99 3.38 36.81
N SER A 263 19.73 3.06 37.15
CA SER A 263 19.40 2.68 38.53
C SER A 263 19.98 1.30 38.85
N MET A 264 20.57 1.15 40.03
CA MET A 264 21.21 -0.11 40.43
C MET A 264 20.17 -1.04 41.08
N VAL A 265 20.20 -2.32 40.69
CA VAL A 265 19.29 -3.35 41.20
C VAL A 265 20.11 -4.56 41.65
N ASN A 266 19.72 -5.15 42.78
CA ASN A 266 20.32 -6.37 43.29
C ASN A 266 19.78 -7.57 42.51
N CYS A 267 20.67 -8.29 41.82
CA CYS A 267 20.33 -9.49 41.07
C CYS A 267 20.06 -10.70 41.99
N GLY A 268 18.93 -10.71 42.69
CA GLY A 268 18.19 -11.87 43.19
C GLY A 268 18.89 -12.96 44.02
N SER A 269 20.18 -12.86 44.30
CA SER A 269 20.98 -13.85 45.03
C SER A 269 21.64 -13.16 46.21
N GLU A 270 21.54 -13.74 47.40
CA GLU A 270 22.20 -13.24 48.61
C GLU A 270 23.72 -13.21 48.38
N GLY A 271 24.26 -12.03 48.03
CA GLY A 271 25.66 -11.80 47.62
C GLY A 271 25.87 -11.26 46.19
N GLY A 272 24.80 -10.94 45.44
CA GLY A 272 24.89 -10.50 44.05
C GLY A 272 25.51 -9.10 43.84
N GLU A 273 26.26 -8.95 42.75
CA GLU A 273 26.72 -7.64 42.24
C GLU A 273 25.51 -6.76 41.87
N GLU A 274 25.60 -5.47 42.15
CA GLU A 274 24.64 -4.49 41.67
C GLU A 274 24.78 -4.33 40.15
N LEU A 275 23.71 -4.58 39.40
CA LEU A 275 23.65 -4.31 37.96
C LEU A 275 22.75 -3.12 37.67
N ARG A 276 23.05 -2.42 36.58
CA ARG A 276 22.17 -1.39 36.04
C ARG A 276 20.85 -2.03 35.62
N LEU A 277 19.72 -1.38 35.92
CA LEU A 277 18.38 -1.87 35.64
C LEU A 277 18.20 -2.16 34.15
N ALA A 278 18.77 -1.33 33.27
CA ALA A 278 18.74 -1.59 31.82
C ALA A 278 19.46 -2.91 31.45
N ASP A 279 20.59 -3.22 32.08
CA ASP A 279 21.36 -4.44 31.81
C ASP A 279 20.65 -5.69 32.38
N ASP A 280 20.16 -5.63 33.63
CA ASP A 280 19.41 -6.72 34.27
C ASP A 280 18.10 -7.02 33.53
N GLY A 281 17.34 -5.99 33.20
CA GLY A 281 16.07 -6.16 32.49
C GLY A 281 16.26 -6.64 31.05
N PHE A 282 17.32 -6.21 30.37
CA PHE A 282 17.70 -6.76 29.07
C PHE A 282 18.02 -8.25 29.18
N ALA A 283 18.82 -8.68 30.15
CA ALA A 283 19.14 -10.09 30.35
C ALA A 283 17.89 -10.94 30.67
N LYS A 284 16.94 -10.41 31.45
CA LYS A 284 15.65 -11.08 31.72
C LYS A 284 14.77 -11.19 30.47
N ILE A 285 14.72 -10.17 29.62
CA ILE A 285 13.98 -10.23 28.36
C ILE A 285 14.67 -11.21 27.39
N CYS A 286 16.00 -11.26 27.35
CA CYS A 286 16.75 -12.25 26.58
C CYS A 286 16.42 -13.69 27.00
N ASN A 287 16.21 -13.96 28.29
CA ASN A 287 15.75 -15.29 28.75
C ASN A 287 14.40 -15.69 28.13
N LEU A 288 13.49 -14.74 27.90
CA LEU A 288 12.19 -15.01 27.28
C LEU A 288 12.29 -15.40 25.80
N MET A 289 13.45 -15.25 25.16
CA MET A 289 13.71 -15.83 23.84
C MET A 289 13.68 -17.36 23.85
N ASN A 290 13.77 -17.99 25.04
CA ASN A 290 13.67 -19.43 25.21
C ASN A 290 12.30 -19.86 25.78
N ASP A 291 11.29 -18.98 25.76
CA ASP A 291 9.95 -19.28 26.30
C ASP A 291 9.24 -20.35 25.46
N ILE A 292 8.37 -21.13 26.13
CA ILE A 292 7.57 -22.18 25.50
C ILE A 292 6.58 -21.59 24.48
N SER A 293 6.01 -20.42 24.76
CA SER A 293 5.04 -19.76 23.89
C SER A 293 5.72 -18.90 22.83
N VAL A 294 5.39 -19.16 21.57
CA VAL A 294 5.84 -18.36 20.40
C VAL A 294 5.48 -16.89 20.58
N ASN A 295 4.29 -16.59 21.10
CA ASN A 295 3.83 -15.21 21.31
C ASN A 295 4.72 -14.44 22.29
N VAL A 296 5.24 -15.11 23.33
CA VAL A 296 6.15 -14.51 24.31
C VAL A 296 7.52 -14.28 23.67
N ARG A 297 8.02 -15.25 22.89
CA ARG A 297 9.30 -15.11 22.16
C ARG A 297 9.28 -13.96 21.16
N VAL A 298 8.20 -13.82 20.39
CA VAL A 298 8.01 -12.70 19.43
C VAL A 298 8.00 -11.35 20.16
N GLU A 299 7.24 -11.24 21.26
CA GLU A 299 7.20 -9.99 22.05
C GLU A 299 8.58 -9.69 22.66
N ALA A 300 9.26 -10.69 23.24
CA ALA A 300 10.60 -10.55 23.79
C ALA A 300 11.59 -10.05 22.74
N ALA A 301 11.61 -10.69 21.56
CA ALA A 301 12.44 -10.27 20.43
C ALA A 301 12.20 -8.81 20.10
N ALA A 302 10.94 -8.42 19.85
CA ALA A 302 10.56 -7.06 19.49
C ALA A 302 10.94 -6.00 20.55
N LEU A 303 10.85 -6.34 21.85
CA LEU A 303 11.23 -5.43 22.93
C LEU A 303 12.75 -5.17 22.98
N LEU A 304 13.57 -6.20 22.73
CA LEU A 304 15.04 -6.09 22.78
C LEU A 304 15.58 -5.04 21.81
N GLY A 305 14.99 -4.94 20.60
CA GLY A 305 15.45 -4.03 19.55
C GLY A 305 15.46 -2.56 19.94
N SER A 306 14.65 -2.17 20.92
CA SER A 306 14.49 -0.77 21.35
C SER A 306 15.23 -0.39 22.64
N LEU A 307 15.96 -1.32 23.24
CA LEU A 307 16.76 -1.11 24.45
C LEU A 307 18.19 -0.65 24.12
N HIS A 308 18.31 0.58 23.63
CA HIS A 308 19.58 1.13 23.12
C HIS A 308 20.63 1.47 24.19
N GLN A 309 20.25 1.61 25.46
CA GLN A 309 21.15 2.03 26.56
C GLN A 309 21.85 0.86 27.27
N VAL A 310 21.67 -0.36 26.75
CA VAL A 310 22.29 -1.58 27.27
C VAL A 310 23.79 -1.54 27.01
N SER A 311 24.58 -2.04 27.95
CA SER A 311 26.04 -2.08 27.79
C SER A 311 26.47 -3.01 26.66
N GLY A 312 27.50 -2.61 25.93
CA GLY A 312 28.05 -3.39 24.81
C GLY A 312 28.40 -4.83 25.17
N ARG A 313 28.81 -5.10 26.43
CA ARG A 313 29.09 -6.46 26.92
C ARG A 313 27.87 -7.40 26.83
N PHE A 314 26.67 -6.91 27.16
CA PHE A 314 25.45 -7.72 27.11
C PHE A 314 25.00 -7.91 25.66
N LEU A 315 25.14 -6.88 24.82
CA LEU A 315 24.91 -7.01 23.39
C LEU A 315 25.83 -8.08 22.77
N GLU A 316 27.13 -8.02 23.05
CA GLU A 316 28.09 -9.00 22.54
C GLU A 316 27.76 -10.43 22.99
N GLN A 317 27.26 -10.62 24.22
CA GLN A 317 26.83 -11.93 24.72
C GLN A 317 25.63 -12.52 23.97
N THR A 318 24.72 -11.69 23.43
CA THR A 318 23.56 -12.19 22.66
C THR A 318 23.92 -12.89 21.37
N LEU A 319 25.09 -12.59 20.81
CA LEU A 319 25.64 -13.20 19.61
C LEU A 319 26.61 -14.35 19.91
N ASP A 320 26.88 -14.60 21.19
CA ASP A 320 27.83 -15.61 21.59
C ASP A 320 27.27 -17.00 21.25
N LYS A 321 27.73 -17.55 20.11
CA LYS A 321 27.48 -18.93 19.68
C LYS A 321 28.23 -19.94 20.57
N LYS A 322 28.78 -19.55 21.73
CA LYS A 322 29.17 -20.45 22.83
C LYS A 322 27.95 -21.21 23.34
N LEU A 323 27.45 -22.08 22.47
CA LEU A 323 26.50 -23.10 22.81
C LEU A 323 27.20 -24.00 23.81
N MET A 324 26.66 -23.99 25.02
CA MET A 324 26.94 -24.86 26.16
C MET A 324 26.64 -26.34 25.82
N SER A 325 27.29 -26.88 24.79
CA SER A 325 27.39 -28.33 24.59
C SER A 325 28.62 -28.83 25.37
N ASN A 326 28.44 -29.03 26.68
CA ASN A 326 29.46 -29.55 27.61
C ASN A 326 30.69 -28.66 27.87
N MET A 327 30.57 -27.32 27.89
CA MET A 327 31.69 -26.38 28.16
C MET A 327 32.90 -26.53 27.22
N ARG A 328 32.68 -26.93 25.96
CA ARG A 328 33.74 -27.08 24.95
C ARG A 328 33.60 -26.03 23.86
N ARG A 329 34.68 -25.28 23.58
CA ARG A 329 34.72 -24.28 22.51
C ARG A 329 34.73 -24.95 21.14
N LYS A 330 33.77 -24.60 20.29
CA LYS A 330 33.78 -24.89 18.85
C LYS A 330 33.85 -23.56 18.09
N VAL A 331 34.89 -23.39 17.27
CA VAL A 331 35.08 -22.19 16.45
C VAL A 331 34.05 -22.21 15.32
N SER A 332 33.33 -21.09 15.10
CA SER A 332 32.34 -20.98 14.02
C SER A 332 32.99 -21.17 12.65
N ALA A 333 32.22 -21.58 11.65
CA ALA A 333 32.71 -21.59 10.26
C ALA A 333 33.18 -20.20 9.81
N HIS A 334 32.44 -19.16 10.22
CA HIS A 334 32.76 -17.76 9.93
C HIS A 334 34.04 -17.29 10.63
N ASP A 335 34.23 -17.63 11.91
CA ASP A 335 35.45 -17.27 12.63
C ASP A 335 36.68 -17.89 11.97
N ARG A 336 36.59 -19.14 11.49
CA ARG A 336 37.66 -19.81 10.74
C ARG A 336 37.91 -19.16 9.38
N ALA A 337 36.85 -18.84 8.64
CA ALA A 337 36.96 -18.18 7.35
C ALA A 337 37.59 -16.78 7.50
N LYS A 338 37.22 -16.06 8.57
CA LYS A 338 37.80 -14.77 8.94
C LYS A 338 39.28 -14.90 9.32
N GLU A 339 39.65 -15.86 10.16
CA GLU A 339 41.06 -16.15 10.48
C GLU A 339 41.87 -16.51 9.22
N GLN A 340 41.30 -17.27 8.29
CA GLN A 340 41.93 -17.59 6.99
C GLN A 340 42.10 -16.34 6.13
N PHE A 341 41.08 -15.48 6.08
CA PHE A 341 41.14 -14.21 5.35
C PHE A 341 42.19 -13.27 5.96
N GLU A 342 42.26 -13.16 7.29
CA GLU A 342 43.23 -12.32 7.99
C GLU A 342 44.67 -12.86 7.92
N SER A 343 44.85 -14.18 7.92
CA SER A 343 46.17 -14.84 7.82
C SER A 343 46.71 -14.92 6.39
N GLY A 344 45.84 -14.84 5.37
CA GLY A 344 46.21 -15.00 3.97
C GLY A 344 46.67 -16.41 3.60
N GLU A 345 46.48 -17.40 4.49
CA GLU A 345 46.87 -18.79 4.25
C GLU A 345 45.72 -19.58 3.60
N TRP A 346 46.01 -20.22 2.46
CA TRP A 346 45.04 -21.05 1.75
C TRP A 346 44.79 -22.36 2.52
N SER A 347 43.52 -22.70 2.77
CA SER A 347 43.13 -23.98 3.36
C SER A 347 43.40 -25.14 2.40
N THR A 348 44.41 -25.98 2.68
CA THR A 348 44.82 -27.10 1.80
C THR A 348 43.88 -28.30 1.78
N GLY A 349 42.62 -28.18 2.23
CA GLY A 349 41.59 -29.23 2.10
C GLY A 349 41.86 -30.55 2.85
N GLN A 350 43.02 -30.73 3.46
CA GLN A 350 43.43 -31.99 4.13
C GLN A 350 43.24 -31.99 5.66
N ARG A 351 42.62 -30.95 6.24
CA ARG A 351 42.54 -30.79 7.70
C ARG A 351 41.15 -31.06 8.28
N TRP A 352 40.61 -32.27 8.10
CA TRP A 352 39.45 -32.73 8.88
C TRP A 352 39.71 -32.81 10.40
N ALA A 353 40.98 -32.75 10.83
CA ALA A 353 41.38 -32.74 12.23
C ALA A 353 41.24 -31.36 12.93
N ASP A 354 40.91 -30.29 12.20
CA ASP A 354 40.72 -28.94 12.76
C ASP A 354 39.30 -28.72 13.35
N ASP A 355 38.33 -29.59 13.05
CA ASP A 355 36.96 -29.56 13.62
C ASP A 355 36.88 -30.10 15.06
N LYS A 356 38.00 -30.53 15.65
CA LYS A 356 38.03 -31.10 17.00
C LYS A 356 37.89 -29.96 18.02
N PRO A 357 36.96 -30.01 19.00
CA PRO A 357 36.85 -29.00 20.04
C PRO A 357 38.18 -28.92 20.82
N ARG A 358 38.81 -27.74 20.87
CA ARG A 358 40.19 -27.59 21.39
C ARG A 358 40.30 -27.07 22.82
N GLU A 359 39.26 -26.46 23.39
CA GLU A 359 39.37 -25.79 24.69
C GLU A 359 38.22 -26.16 25.63
N SER A 360 38.56 -26.65 26.83
CA SER A 360 37.69 -26.60 28.00
C SER A 360 37.77 -25.19 28.57
N VAL A 361 36.66 -24.44 28.53
CA VAL A 361 36.61 -23.10 29.12
C VAL A 361 36.60 -23.26 30.65
N ASP A 362 37.37 -22.42 31.35
CA ASP A 362 37.40 -22.43 32.80
C ASP A 362 36.05 -21.96 33.36
N ALA A 363 35.44 -22.74 34.27
CA ALA A 363 34.10 -22.49 34.80
C ALA A 363 34.01 -21.14 35.52
N GLU A 364 35.14 -20.66 36.08
CA GLU A 364 35.25 -19.40 36.80
C GLU A 364 35.34 -18.17 35.86
N SER A 365 35.71 -18.37 34.58
CA SER A 365 35.77 -17.30 33.58
C SER A 365 34.41 -16.94 32.97
N ILE A 366 33.42 -17.80 33.17
CA ILE A 366 32.02 -17.58 32.76
C ILE A 366 31.29 -17.07 34.01
N SER A 367 31.08 -15.76 34.10
CA SER A 367 30.25 -15.21 35.17
C SER A 367 28.84 -15.82 35.10
N LEU A 368 28.57 -16.76 36.00
CA LEU A 368 27.33 -17.55 36.11
C LEU A 368 26.07 -16.69 36.29
N MET A 369 26.20 -15.38 36.53
CA MET A 369 25.06 -14.48 36.73
C MET A 369 24.55 -13.82 35.44
N ASN A 370 25.27 -13.94 34.31
CA ASN A 370 24.93 -13.32 33.02
C ASN A 370 24.31 -14.28 31.98
N ILE A 371 23.86 -15.47 32.39
CA ILE A 371 23.43 -16.55 31.49
C ILE A 371 22.27 -16.11 30.57
N GLY A 372 21.41 -15.20 31.03
CA GLY A 372 20.18 -14.90 30.30
C GLY A 372 20.34 -14.15 28.98
N ALA A 373 21.42 -13.38 28.82
CA ALA A 373 21.73 -12.71 27.56
C ALA A 373 22.50 -13.60 26.59
N CYS A 374 23.10 -14.70 27.04
CA CYS A 374 23.99 -15.52 26.23
C CYS A 374 23.23 -16.22 25.09
N GLY A 375 23.63 -15.96 23.84
CA GLY A 375 23.08 -16.62 22.66
C GLY A 375 21.61 -16.29 22.34
N ALA A 376 21.02 -15.26 22.96
CA ALA A 376 19.59 -14.97 22.81
C ALA A 376 19.19 -14.65 21.36
N PHE A 377 19.98 -13.87 20.62
CA PHE A 377 19.71 -13.62 19.20
C PHE A 377 20.04 -14.83 18.33
N VAL A 378 21.06 -15.63 18.67
CA VAL A 378 21.35 -16.88 17.96
C VAL A 378 20.13 -17.81 18.00
N HIS A 379 19.56 -18.02 19.19
CA HIS A 379 18.34 -18.81 19.37
C HIS A 379 17.14 -18.20 18.65
N GLY A 380 16.96 -16.88 18.70
CA GLY A 380 15.87 -16.21 18.00
C GLY A 380 15.95 -16.32 16.47
N LEU A 381 17.15 -16.30 15.90
CA LEU A 381 17.37 -16.48 14.46
C LEU A 381 17.24 -17.94 14.02
N GLU A 382 17.59 -18.89 14.88
CA GLU A 382 17.47 -20.34 14.64
C GLU A 382 16.10 -20.93 15.08
N ASP A 383 15.12 -20.09 15.42
CA ASP A 383 13.82 -20.53 15.94
C ASP A 383 13.04 -21.36 14.91
N GLU A 384 12.10 -22.19 15.36
CA GLU A 384 11.23 -22.97 14.46
C GLU A 384 10.20 -22.09 13.72
N PHE A 385 9.85 -20.94 14.28
CA PHE A 385 8.78 -20.07 13.78
C PHE A 385 9.32 -18.80 13.12
N LEU A 386 8.84 -18.52 11.91
CA LEU A 386 9.27 -17.37 11.09
C LEU A 386 8.97 -16.02 11.75
N GLU A 387 7.92 -15.95 12.58
CA GLU A 387 7.53 -14.75 13.31
C GLU A 387 8.61 -14.35 14.32
N VAL A 388 9.21 -15.33 14.99
CA VAL A 388 10.30 -15.11 15.95
C VAL A 388 11.58 -14.74 15.19
N ARG A 389 11.92 -15.46 14.11
CA ARG A 389 13.10 -15.16 13.28
C ARG A 389 13.06 -13.71 12.76
N ASN A 390 11.93 -13.28 12.22
CA ASN A 390 11.77 -11.91 11.72
C ASN A 390 11.85 -10.87 12.84
N ALA A 391 11.17 -11.08 13.96
CA ALA A 391 11.23 -10.15 15.09
C ALA A 391 12.64 -10.04 15.71
N ALA A 392 13.36 -11.16 15.79
CA ALA A 392 14.74 -11.22 16.26
C ALA A 392 15.68 -10.49 15.29
N LEU A 393 15.51 -10.71 13.99
CA LEU A 393 16.28 -10.06 12.94
C LEU A 393 16.06 -8.54 12.90
N ASP A 394 14.80 -8.09 12.99
CA ASP A 394 14.45 -6.66 13.04
C ASP A 394 15.12 -5.99 14.25
N SER A 395 15.07 -6.67 15.40
CA SER A 395 15.62 -6.17 16.66
C SER A 395 17.16 -6.16 16.66
N LEU A 396 17.76 -7.19 16.09
CA LEU A 396 19.20 -7.25 15.87
C LEU A 396 19.67 -6.13 14.94
N CYS A 397 18.91 -5.87 13.86
CA CYS A 397 19.18 -4.78 12.93
C CYS A 397 19.07 -3.41 13.61
N GLU A 398 18.03 -3.16 14.41
CA GLU A 398 17.84 -1.88 15.10
C GLU A 398 19.00 -1.57 16.05
N LEU A 399 19.41 -2.55 16.87
CA LEU A 399 20.57 -2.42 17.76
C LEU A 399 21.89 -2.23 16.99
N ALA A 400 22.06 -2.92 15.86
CA ALA A 400 23.22 -2.79 14.99
C ALA A 400 23.33 -1.42 14.32
N VAL A 401 22.21 -0.81 13.93
CA VAL A 401 22.21 0.55 13.36
C VAL A 401 22.77 1.59 14.34
N GLN A 402 22.51 1.42 15.65
CA GLN A 402 22.99 2.33 16.69
C GLN A 402 24.45 2.09 17.08
N SER A 403 24.95 0.87 16.95
CA SER A 403 26.30 0.48 17.38
C SER A 403 27.11 -0.13 16.23
N PRO A 404 28.03 0.63 15.60
CA PRO A 404 28.85 0.12 14.50
C PRO A 404 29.69 -1.10 14.88
N ARG A 405 30.20 -1.16 16.12
CA ARG A 405 30.95 -2.32 16.63
C ARG A 405 30.06 -3.56 16.68
N PHE A 406 28.82 -3.42 17.16
CA PHE A 406 27.86 -4.51 17.21
C PHE A 406 27.40 -4.93 15.81
N ALA A 407 27.24 -3.99 14.87
CA ALA A 407 26.90 -4.30 13.48
C ALA A 407 27.92 -5.23 12.81
N VAL A 408 29.22 -4.99 13.03
CA VAL A 408 30.28 -5.86 12.49
C VAL A 408 30.23 -7.26 13.12
N LEU A 409 29.88 -7.36 14.41
CA LEU A 409 29.76 -8.65 15.10
C LEU A 409 28.49 -9.43 14.67
N SER A 410 27.39 -8.74 14.40
CA SER A 410 26.13 -9.35 13.98
C SER A 410 26.05 -9.67 12.49
N GLN A 411 26.97 -9.12 11.69
CA GLN A 411 26.98 -9.25 10.23
C GLN A 411 26.88 -10.71 9.77
N ASP A 412 27.70 -11.61 10.31
CA ASP A 412 27.70 -13.03 9.90
C ASP A 412 26.35 -13.71 10.24
N SER A 413 25.78 -13.43 11.41
CA SER A 413 24.46 -13.95 11.80
C SER A 413 23.32 -13.47 10.91
N ILE A 414 23.39 -12.23 10.41
CA ILE A 414 22.38 -11.71 9.47
C ILE A 414 22.58 -12.33 8.08
N ILE A 415 23.83 -12.54 7.65
CA ILE A 415 24.14 -13.17 6.36
C ILE A 415 23.69 -14.63 6.33
N ASP A 416 23.81 -15.36 7.45
CA ASP A 416 23.25 -16.72 7.58
C ASP A 416 21.74 -16.74 7.23
N MET A 417 20.99 -15.70 7.63
CA MET A 417 19.55 -15.56 7.35
C MET A 417 19.22 -15.21 5.90
N VAL A 418 20.18 -14.75 5.10
CA VAL A 418 19.99 -14.53 3.66
C VAL A 418 19.78 -15.87 2.94
N ASN A 419 20.27 -16.98 3.49
CA ASN A 419 20.07 -18.33 2.97
C ASN A 419 19.01 -19.13 3.74
N ASP A 420 18.09 -18.45 4.44
CA ASP A 420 16.98 -19.10 5.15
C ASP A 420 16.01 -19.80 4.19
N GLU A 421 15.34 -20.86 4.65
CA GLU A 421 14.39 -21.63 3.85
C GLU A 421 13.12 -20.81 3.47
N ILE A 422 12.76 -19.81 4.28
CA ILE A 422 11.55 -19.00 4.13
C ILE A 422 11.87 -17.67 3.42
N GLU A 423 11.17 -17.41 2.32
CA GLU A 423 11.37 -16.20 1.49
C GLU A 423 11.22 -14.89 2.28
N SER A 424 10.23 -14.78 3.18
CA SER A 424 10.01 -13.56 3.95
C SER A 424 11.17 -13.23 4.89
N VAL A 425 11.79 -14.26 5.48
CA VAL A 425 12.97 -14.12 6.35
C VAL A 425 14.19 -13.69 5.51
N ARG A 426 14.44 -14.35 4.37
CA ARG A 426 15.51 -13.95 3.44
C ARG A 426 15.38 -12.49 3.00
N LEU A 427 14.18 -12.08 2.59
CA LEU A 427 13.91 -10.72 2.15
C LEU A 427 14.14 -9.71 3.29
N ASN A 428 13.73 -10.05 4.52
CA ASN A 428 14.00 -9.21 5.68
C ASN A 428 15.50 -9.11 5.98
N ALA A 429 16.25 -10.20 5.83
CA ALA A 429 17.70 -10.24 6.07
C ALA A 429 18.45 -9.34 5.08
N ILE A 430 18.08 -9.41 3.79
CA ILE A 430 18.63 -8.55 2.74
C ILE A 430 18.35 -7.07 3.04
N ASN A 431 17.12 -6.72 3.43
CA ASN A 431 16.76 -5.36 3.78
C ASN A 431 17.48 -4.87 5.04
N SER A 432 17.70 -5.76 6.01
CA SER A 432 18.45 -5.47 7.23
C SER A 432 19.93 -5.17 6.93
N LEU A 433 20.59 -6.00 6.12
CA LEU A 433 21.96 -5.72 5.64
C LEU A 433 22.04 -4.40 4.88
N ARG A 434 21.01 -4.08 4.09
CA ARG A 434 20.97 -2.83 3.32
C ARG A 434 20.95 -1.60 4.23
N LYS A 435 20.18 -1.64 5.33
CA LYS A 435 20.18 -0.60 6.37
C LYS A 435 21.56 -0.43 7.01
N LEU A 436 22.29 -1.54 7.20
CA LEU A 436 23.63 -1.57 7.79
C LEU A 436 24.78 -1.30 6.81
N SER A 437 24.49 -1.11 5.52
CA SER A 437 25.49 -1.00 4.43
C SER A 437 26.61 0.03 4.67
N LYS A 438 26.36 1.09 5.44
CA LYS A 438 27.36 2.13 5.76
C LYS A 438 28.44 1.67 6.74
N HIS A 439 28.16 0.66 7.56
CA HIS A 439 29.04 0.17 8.62
C HIS A 439 29.77 -1.12 8.23
N LEU A 440 29.34 -1.77 7.15
CA LEU A 440 29.78 -3.11 6.78
C LEU A 440 30.61 -3.11 5.50
N VAL A 441 31.55 -4.04 5.43
CA VAL A 441 32.30 -4.40 4.23
C VAL A 441 32.13 -5.90 4.03
N LEU A 442 31.75 -6.31 2.82
CA LEU A 442 31.56 -7.72 2.48
C LEU A 442 32.90 -8.38 2.15
N ARG A 443 33.17 -9.50 2.79
CA ARG A 443 34.26 -10.42 2.45
C ARG A 443 33.84 -11.39 1.34
N ASP A 444 34.82 -12.08 0.75
CA ASP A 444 34.58 -13.00 -0.37
C ASP A 444 33.74 -14.22 0.04
N ASP A 445 33.99 -14.80 1.21
CA ASP A 445 33.23 -15.95 1.76
C ASP A 445 31.74 -15.61 1.99
N GLN A 446 31.49 -14.40 2.49
CA GLN A 446 30.15 -13.88 2.74
C GLN A 446 29.39 -13.61 1.44
N LEU A 447 30.10 -13.07 0.45
CA LEU A 447 29.50 -12.68 -0.82
C LEU A 447 28.95 -13.89 -1.57
N ASP A 448 29.66 -15.02 -1.56
CA ASP A 448 29.21 -16.25 -2.23
C ASP A 448 27.84 -16.73 -1.71
N ILE A 449 27.60 -16.62 -0.40
CA ILE A 449 26.31 -16.95 0.22
C ILE A 449 25.23 -15.99 -0.29
N ILE A 450 25.53 -14.69 -0.26
CA ILE A 450 24.60 -13.63 -0.64
C ILE A 450 24.21 -13.72 -2.13
N LEU A 451 25.18 -13.97 -3.02
CA LEU A 451 24.95 -14.05 -4.47
C LEU A 451 24.05 -15.22 -4.87
N GLY A 452 23.92 -16.26 -4.02
CA GLY A 452 22.99 -17.37 -4.22
C GLY A 452 21.54 -16.92 -4.45
N VAL A 453 21.09 -15.84 -3.80
CA VAL A 453 19.70 -15.36 -3.90
C VAL A 453 19.38 -14.74 -5.27
N LEU A 454 20.38 -14.35 -6.08
CA LEU A 454 20.13 -13.97 -7.48
C LEU A 454 19.58 -15.12 -8.33
N GLN A 455 19.66 -16.35 -7.84
CA GLN A 455 19.12 -17.55 -8.48
C GLN A 455 17.69 -17.87 -8.05
N ASP A 456 17.11 -17.13 -7.08
CA ASP A 456 15.76 -17.35 -6.59
C ASP A 456 14.71 -17.11 -7.68
N TYR A 457 13.63 -17.89 -7.67
CA TYR A 457 12.48 -17.69 -8.56
C TYR A 457 11.76 -16.36 -8.31
N SER A 458 11.76 -15.88 -7.05
CA SER A 458 11.05 -14.67 -6.66
C SER A 458 11.74 -13.40 -7.12
N TYR A 459 11.05 -12.58 -7.91
CA TYR A 459 11.54 -11.28 -8.38
C TYR A 459 11.86 -10.33 -7.23
N SER A 460 11.04 -10.30 -6.17
CA SER A 460 11.21 -9.37 -5.03
C SER A 460 12.53 -9.58 -4.30
N SER A 461 12.89 -10.85 -4.07
CA SER A 461 14.15 -11.22 -3.42
C SER A 461 15.36 -10.85 -4.30
N ARG A 462 15.29 -11.13 -5.60
CA ARG A 462 16.36 -10.74 -6.55
C ARG A 462 16.52 -9.22 -6.65
N GLU A 463 15.41 -8.48 -6.70
CA GLU A 463 15.42 -7.02 -6.72
C GLU A 463 16.02 -6.43 -5.44
N ALA A 464 15.58 -6.92 -4.28
CA ALA A 464 16.11 -6.47 -2.99
C ALA A 464 17.62 -6.72 -2.91
N LEU A 465 18.09 -7.88 -3.37
CA LEU A 465 19.51 -8.20 -3.40
C LEU A 465 20.29 -7.28 -4.35
N ARG A 466 19.81 -7.03 -5.57
CA ARG A 466 20.44 -6.04 -6.47
C ARG A 466 20.52 -4.66 -5.83
N GLY A 467 19.49 -4.27 -5.09
CA GLY A 467 19.49 -3.06 -4.27
C GLY A 467 20.60 -3.06 -3.20
N LEU A 468 20.79 -4.18 -2.50
CA LEU A 468 21.86 -4.38 -1.52
C LEU A 468 23.25 -4.30 -2.15
N LEU A 469 23.49 -5.05 -3.24
CA LEU A 469 24.80 -5.10 -3.92
C LEU A 469 25.24 -3.73 -4.46
N GLY A 470 24.28 -2.93 -4.97
CA GLY A 470 24.56 -1.55 -5.38
C GLY A 470 24.87 -0.59 -4.23
N GLU A 471 24.60 -0.98 -2.97
CA GLU A 471 24.79 -0.17 -1.78
C GLU A 471 25.91 -0.66 -0.83
N MET A 472 26.35 -1.91 -0.91
CA MET A 472 27.41 -2.41 -0.05
C MET A 472 28.81 -2.11 -0.59
N ARG A 473 29.79 -2.08 0.31
CA ARG A 473 31.23 -2.04 -0.03
C ARG A 473 31.79 -3.45 -0.05
N MET A 474 32.56 -3.77 -1.08
CA MET A 474 33.25 -5.05 -1.26
C MET A 474 34.73 -4.90 -0.89
N ALA A 475 35.32 -5.95 -0.32
CA ALA A 475 36.68 -5.91 0.21
C ALA A 475 37.78 -6.02 -0.86
N THR A 476 37.55 -6.80 -1.92
CA THR A 476 38.61 -7.26 -2.85
C THR A 476 38.21 -7.05 -4.32
N ARG A 477 39.16 -7.21 -5.25
CA ARG A 477 38.83 -7.20 -6.68
C ARG A 477 38.02 -8.46 -7.04
N GLU A 478 38.32 -9.59 -6.41
CA GLU A 478 37.65 -10.86 -6.66
C GLU A 478 36.16 -10.77 -6.33
N SER A 479 35.77 -10.13 -5.23
CA SER A 479 34.36 -9.90 -4.88
C SER A 479 33.62 -9.04 -5.92
N VAL A 480 34.25 -8.00 -6.45
CA VAL A 480 33.66 -7.19 -7.53
C VAL A 480 33.46 -8.03 -8.79
N ASN A 481 34.46 -8.84 -9.15
CA ASN A 481 34.38 -9.73 -10.31
C ASN A 481 33.25 -10.77 -10.14
N SER A 482 33.22 -11.48 -9.00
CA SER A 482 32.17 -12.46 -8.68
C SER A 482 30.78 -11.85 -8.72
N THR A 483 30.62 -10.61 -8.24
CA THR A 483 29.34 -9.89 -8.32
C THR A 483 28.93 -9.61 -9.77
N ILE A 484 29.84 -9.10 -10.60
CA ILE A 484 29.55 -8.81 -12.01
C ILE A 484 29.21 -10.12 -12.74
N MET A 485 29.96 -11.19 -12.53
CA MET A 485 29.69 -12.50 -13.14
C MET A 485 28.34 -13.08 -12.69
N ALA A 486 27.98 -12.95 -11.41
CA ALA A 486 26.67 -13.38 -10.91
C ALA A 486 25.52 -12.55 -11.49
N LEU A 487 25.72 -11.25 -11.75
CA LEU A 487 24.75 -10.42 -12.46
C LEU A 487 24.57 -10.85 -13.93
N LEU A 488 25.65 -11.25 -14.61
CA LEU A 488 25.60 -11.78 -15.98
C LEU A 488 24.86 -13.14 -16.02
N ASP A 489 25.12 -14.01 -15.05
CA ASP A 489 24.38 -15.27 -14.90
C ASP A 489 22.90 -15.03 -14.59
N ASN A 490 22.58 -14.02 -13.76
CA ASN A 490 21.22 -13.60 -13.48
C ASN A 490 20.51 -13.11 -14.75
N LEU A 491 21.19 -12.31 -15.58
CA LEU A 491 20.66 -11.82 -16.87
C LEU A 491 20.36 -12.97 -17.84
N ARG A 492 21.24 -13.98 -17.88
CA ARG A 492 21.06 -15.16 -18.72
C ARG A 492 19.86 -16.00 -18.29
N ARG A 493 19.62 -16.14 -16.98
CA ARG A 493 18.50 -16.90 -16.42
C ARG A 493 17.18 -16.12 -16.47
N TYR A 494 17.21 -14.82 -16.20
CA TYR A 494 16.05 -13.93 -16.13
C TYR A 494 16.26 -12.67 -16.99
N PRO A 495 16.11 -12.77 -18.33
CA PRO A 495 16.27 -11.63 -19.23
C PRO A 495 15.33 -10.45 -18.94
N GLN A 496 14.20 -10.70 -18.26
CA GLN A 496 13.25 -9.66 -17.86
C GLN A 496 13.82 -8.70 -16.80
N ASP A 497 14.81 -9.13 -16.00
CA ASP A 497 15.42 -8.34 -14.93
C ASP A 497 16.48 -7.34 -15.48
N ARG A 498 16.64 -7.24 -16.80
CA ARG A 498 17.71 -6.51 -17.49
C ARG A 498 17.91 -5.08 -16.98
N THR A 499 16.85 -4.30 -16.82
CA THR A 499 16.95 -2.90 -16.38
C THR A 499 17.48 -2.77 -14.96
N ASP A 500 17.07 -3.67 -14.06
CA ASP A 500 17.50 -3.67 -12.67
C ASP A 500 18.96 -4.13 -12.55
N ILE A 501 19.36 -5.11 -13.37
CA ILE A 501 20.74 -5.59 -13.47
C ILE A 501 21.66 -4.47 -13.96
N TRP A 502 21.26 -3.75 -15.01
CA TRP A 502 22.00 -2.59 -15.52
C TRP A 502 22.17 -1.48 -14.47
N SER A 503 21.10 -1.15 -13.73
CA SER A 503 21.19 -0.18 -12.63
C SER A 503 22.09 -0.67 -11.49
N CYS A 504 22.07 -1.97 -11.17
CA CYS A 504 22.97 -2.56 -10.19
C CYS A 504 24.44 -2.47 -10.63
N SER A 505 24.73 -2.90 -11.87
CA SER A 505 26.08 -2.86 -12.46
C SER A 505 26.66 -1.44 -12.48
N GLN A 506 25.83 -0.45 -12.87
CA GLN A 506 26.17 0.97 -12.77
C GLN A 506 26.64 1.32 -11.34
N LYS A 507 25.84 1.01 -10.32
CA LYS A 507 26.14 1.37 -8.92
C LYS A 507 27.39 0.64 -8.39
N VAL A 508 27.57 -0.63 -8.76
CA VAL A 508 28.76 -1.40 -8.40
C VAL A 508 30.02 -0.73 -8.96
N GLY A 509 30.00 -0.33 -10.24
CA GLY A 509 31.09 0.40 -10.88
C GLY A 509 31.38 1.77 -10.23
N GLN A 510 30.35 2.55 -9.92
CA GLN A 510 30.51 3.85 -9.24
C GLN A 510 31.13 3.72 -7.85
N ARG A 511 30.78 2.66 -7.10
CA ARG A 511 31.22 2.50 -5.71
C ARG A 511 32.61 1.91 -5.58
N HIS A 512 33.03 1.09 -6.55
CA HIS A 512 34.28 0.34 -6.50
C HIS A 512 35.24 0.72 -7.62
N ALA A 513 35.29 2.01 -8.00
CA ALA A 513 36.02 2.47 -9.18
C ALA A 513 37.49 2.01 -9.23
N GLN A 514 38.21 2.03 -8.10
CA GLN A 514 39.59 1.56 -8.03
C GLN A 514 39.72 0.03 -8.18
N LEU A 515 38.80 -0.74 -7.61
CA LEU A 515 38.80 -2.20 -7.75
C LEU A 515 38.42 -2.60 -9.19
N THR A 516 37.43 -1.94 -9.77
CA THR A 516 37.02 -2.13 -11.17
C THR A 516 38.14 -1.76 -12.14
N MET A 517 38.98 -0.75 -11.83
CA MET A 517 40.16 -0.44 -12.64
C MET A 517 41.11 -1.63 -12.78
N MET A 518 41.37 -2.34 -11.69
CA MET A 518 42.25 -3.51 -11.70
C MET A 518 41.67 -4.69 -12.49
N LEU A 519 40.35 -4.70 -12.72
CA LEU A 519 39.65 -5.72 -13.49
C LEU A 519 39.34 -5.29 -14.93
N ALA A 520 39.63 -4.05 -15.32
CA ALA A 520 39.13 -3.49 -16.58
C ALA A 520 39.58 -4.31 -17.79
N GLU A 521 40.84 -4.76 -17.83
CA GLU A 521 41.37 -5.60 -18.91
C GLU A 521 40.72 -6.99 -18.95
N GLU A 522 40.51 -7.61 -17.77
CA GLU A 522 39.84 -8.92 -17.65
C GLU A 522 38.37 -8.84 -18.08
N LEU A 523 37.65 -7.81 -17.63
CA LEU A 523 36.23 -7.61 -17.92
C LEU A 523 35.97 -7.28 -19.39
N LEU A 524 36.84 -6.46 -20.00
CA LEU A 524 36.77 -6.13 -21.41
C LEU A 524 37.38 -7.21 -22.32
N CYS A 525 37.88 -8.31 -21.74
CA CYS A 525 38.56 -9.40 -22.46
C CYS A 525 39.69 -8.90 -23.37
N LEU A 526 40.50 -7.95 -22.87
CA LEU A 526 41.61 -7.38 -23.63
C LEU A 526 42.82 -8.30 -23.59
N HIS A 527 43.42 -8.55 -24.75
CA HIS A 527 44.68 -9.27 -24.83
C HIS A 527 45.84 -8.29 -25.08
N PRO A 528 46.97 -8.36 -24.35
CA PRO A 528 48.06 -7.38 -24.48
C PRO A 528 48.67 -7.24 -25.88
N TYR A 529 48.53 -8.27 -26.72
CA TYR A 529 49.17 -8.34 -28.05
C TYR A 529 48.19 -8.54 -29.21
N PHE A 530 46.91 -8.84 -28.95
CA PHE A 530 45.94 -9.16 -29.99
C PHE A 530 44.71 -8.29 -29.80
N ASP A 531 44.24 -7.69 -30.89
CA ASP A 531 42.95 -7.02 -30.88
C ASP A 531 41.85 -8.07 -30.76
N SER A 532 41.06 -7.97 -29.69
CA SER A 532 39.87 -8.80 -29.53
C SER A 532 38.82 -8.42 -30.59
N PRO A 533 38.02 -9.40 -31.08
CA PRO A 533 36.94 -9.09 -32.00
C PRO A 533 35.95 -8.12 -31.32
N GLU A 534 35.52 -7.11 -32.06
CA GLU A 534 34.58 -6.09 -31.56
C GLU A 534 33.25 -6.77 -31.15
N PRO A 535 32.87 -6.70 -29.86
CA PRO A 535 31.62 -7.28 -29.37
C PRO A 535 30.40 -6.44 -29.81
N ASP A 536 29.24 -7.10 -29.92
CA ASP A 536 27.99 -6.47 -30.33
C ASP A 536 27.46 -5.53 -29.23
N THR A 537 27.13 -4.28 -29.61
CA THR A 537 26.54 -3.28 -28.70
C THR A 537 25.12 -3.62 -28.27
N GLU A 538 24.44 -4.51 -28.99
CA GLU A 538 23.10 -4.98 -28.65
C GLU A 538 23.11 -6.16 -27.66
N ASP A 539 24.27 -6.78 -27.40
CA ASP A 539 24.38 -7.86 -26.40
C ASP A 539 24.18 -7.31 -24.98
N PRO A 540 23.10 -7.71 -24.26
CA PRO A 540 22.84 -7.24 -22.91
C PRO A 540 23.95 -7.58 -21.92
N ALA A 541 24.69 -8.67 -22.13
CA ALA A 541 25.79 -9.08 -21.25
C ALA A 541 26.97 -8.10 -21.39
N TYR A 542 27.38 -7.81 -22.62
CA TYR A 542 28.43 -6.83 -22.89
C TYR A 542 28.07 -5.42 -22.39
N VAL A 543 26.83 -4.96 -22.62
CA VAL A 543 26.35 -3.67 -22.09
C VAL A 543 26.42 -3.65 -20.57
N THR A 544 26.12 -4.75 -19.88
CA THR A 544 26.22 -4.83 -18.41
C THR A 544 27.65 -4.60 -17.93
N VAL A 545 28.64 -5.17 -18.62
CA VAL A 545 30.07 -4.95 -18.31
C VAL A 545 30.47 -3.50 -18.59
N LEU A 546 30.10 -2.95 -19.74
CA LEU A 546 30.37 -1.56 -20.09
C LEU A 546 29.79 -0.57 -19.08
N LEU A 547 28.59 -0.83 -18.56
CA LEU A 547 27.98 0.01 -17.53
C LEU A 547 28.82 0.03 -16.24
N ALA A 548 29.37 -1.09 -15.79
CA ALA A 548 30.28 -1.09 -14.64
C ALA A 548 31.57 -0.31 -14.94
N VAL A 549 32.21 -0.58 -16.07
CA VAL A 549 33.51 -0.01 -16.45
C VAL A 549 33.42 1.50 -16.70
N PHE A 550 32.42 1.98 -17.46
CA PHE A 550 32.27 3.40 -17.76
C PHE A 550 31.91 4.23 -16.51
N ASN A 551 31.04 3.71 -15.66
CA ASN A 551 30.72 4.41 -14.42
C ASN A 551 31.91 4.43 -13.44
N ALA A 552 32.77 3.40 -13.45
CA ALA A 552 34.04 3.44 -12.73
C ALA A 552 35.02 4.46 -13.35
N ALA A 553 35.13 4.50 -14.68
CA ALA A 553 36.01 5.42 -15.40
C ALA A 553 35.63 6.89 -15.24
N ALA A 554 34.34 7.20 -15.04
CA ALA A 554 33.88 8.55 -14.71
C ALA A 554 34.54 9.10 -13.42
N LEU A 555 34.88 8.22 -12.47
CA LEU A 555 35.56 8.59 -11.23
C LEU A 555 37.08 8.35 -11.29
N CYS A 556 37.55 7.60 -12.28
CA CYS A 556 38.94 7.18 -12.45
C CYS A 556 39.42 7.45 -13.89
N PRO A 557 39.83 8.70 -14.22
CA PRO A 557 40.16 9.09 -15.60
C PRO A 557 41.31 8.30 -16.23
N THR A 558 42.22 7.75 -15.44
CA THR A 558 43.34 6.92 -15.92
C THR A 558 42.87 5.63 -16.59
N MET A 559 41.65 5.16 -16.28
CA MET A 559 41.06 3.97 -16.90
C MET A 559 40.80 4.15 -18.39
N VAL A 560 40.55 5.39 -18.84
CA VAL A 560 40.25 5.71 -20.25
C VAL A 560 41.44 5.37 -21.18
N ALA A 561 42.66 5.40 -20.66
CA ALA A 561 43.85 5.02 -21.41
C ALA A 561 43.87 3.52 -21.78
N LEU A 562 43.18 2.67 -21.01
CA LEU A 562 43.09 1.24 -21.26
C LEU A 562 42.06 0.90 -22.35
N PHE A 563 41.17 1.84 -22.70
CA PHE A 563 40.06 1.57 -23.61
C PHE A 563 40.52 1.51 -25.07
N PRO A 564 40.23 0.39 -25.77
CA PRO A 564 40.28 0.32 -27.23
C PRO A 564 39.42 1.38 -27.91
N GLU A 565 39.70 1.66 -29.17
CA GLU A 565 38.94 2.64 -29.97
C GLU A 565 37.45 2.28 -30.05
N HIS A 566 37.11 1.00 -30.25
CA HIS A 566 35.72 0.56 -30.29
C HIS A 566 34.98 0.84 -28.97
N THR A 567 35.62 0.61 -27.83
CA THR A 567 35.03 0.87 -26.50
C THR A 567 34.71 2.35 -26.30
N ARG A 568 35.54 3.26 -26.83
CA ARG A 568 35.26 4.71 -26.79
C ARG A 568 34.05 5.07 -27.65
N ARG A 569 33.91 4.48 -28.85
CA ARG A 569 32.72 4.66 -29.70
C ARG A 569 31.46 4.09 -29.04
N HIS A 570 31.57 2.94 -28.36
CA HIS A 570 30.47 2.33 -27.62
C HIS A 570 30.02 3.22 -26.46
N TYR A 571 30.94 3.93 -25.78
CA TYR A 571 30.58 4.93 -24.78
C TYR A 571 29.70 6.03 -25.41
N THR A 572 30.10 6.63 -26.53
CA THR A 572 29.33 7.69 -27.19
C THR A 572 27.93 7.21 -27.59
N TYR A 573 27.82 5.99 -28.15
CA TYR A 573 26.53 5.38 -28.49
C TYR A 573 25.66 5.16 -27.25
N LEU A 574 26.18 4.50 -26.20
CA LEU A 574 25.41 4.21 -24.99
C LEU A 574 25.07 5.48 -24.20
N ARG A 575 25.92 6.50 -24.24
CA ARG A 575 25.66 7.81 -23.60
C ARG A 575 24.48 8.53 -24.23
N ALA A 576 24.31 8.39 -25.55
CA ALA A 576 23.16 8.89 -26.29
C ALA A 576 21.90 8.03 -26.08
N SER A 577 22.04 6.70 -26.06
CA SER A 577 20.92 5.76 -25.94
C SER A 577 20.38 5.59 -24.51
N LEU A 578 21.26 5.62 -23.50
CA LEU A 578 20.97 5.33 -22.08
C LEU A 578 21.58 6.40 -21.14
N PRO A 579 21.18 7.68 -21.26
CA PRO A 579 21.81 8.78 -20.52
C PRO A 579 21.66 8.69 -18.99
N HIS A 580 20.64 7.98 -18.50
CA HIS A 580 20.35 7.84 -17.07
C HIS A 580 21.22 6.78 -16.36
N LEU A 581 21.84 5.86 -17.12
CA LEU A 581 22.68 4.78 -16.58
C LEU A 581 24.18 5.08 -16.64
N LEU A 582 24.59 6.16 -17.32
CA LEU A 582 25.98 6.52 -17.53
C LEU A 582 26.29 7.90 -16.98
N SER A 583 27.29 7.96 -16.11
CA SER A 583 27.90 9.23 -15.69
C SER A 583 28.81 9.79 -16.81
N PRO A 584 28.87 11.12 -16.97
CA PRO A 584 29.71 11.74 -18.00
C PRO A 584 31.20 11.53 -17.70
N ILE A 585 31.97 11.09 -18.70
CA ILE A 585 33.43 10.92 -18.64
C ILE A 585 34.07 12.12 -19.35
N GLN A 586 34.55 13.09 -18.58
CA GLN A 586 35.14 14.34 -19.09
C GLN A 586 36.23 14.10 -20.16
N ALA A 587 37.14 13.14 -19.92
CA ALA A 587 38.23 12.83 -20.83
C ALA A 587 37.80 12.34 -22.24
N LEU A 588 36.58 11.80 -22.37
CA LEU A 588 36.02 11.37 -23.67
C LEU A 588 35.15 12.47 -24.29
N GLU A 589 34.41 13.22 -23.48
CA GLU A 589 33.52 14.29 -23.94
C GLU A 589 34.30 15.55 -24.38
N ASP A 590 35.45 15.85 -23.78
CA ASP A 590 36.33 16.97 -24.19
C ASP A 590 36.95 16.74 -25.59
N ALA A 591 37.13 15.47 -25.98
CA ALA A 591 37.62 15.11 -27.32
C ALA A 591 36.56 15.31 -28.41
N GLU A 592 35.27 15.16 -28.09
CA GLU A 592 34.15 15.39 -29.01
C GLU A 592 33.66 16.85 -29.03
N SER A 593 33.80 17.57 -27.90
CA SER A 593 33.34 18.96 -27.75
C SER A 593 34.09 19.96 -28.64
N GLN A 594 35.30 19.65 -29.10
CA GLN A 594 36.01 20.47 -30.09
C GLN A 594 35.38 20.44 -31.50
N VAL A 595 34.44 19.52 -31.78
CA VAL A 595 33.78 19.39 -33.09
C VAL A 595 32.32 19.88 -33.07
N GLY A 596 31.65 19.89 -31.91
CA GLY A 596 30.19 20.09 -31.81
C GLY A 596 29.68 21.48 -31.39
N GLU A 597 30.55 22.37 -30.89
CA GLU A 597 30.13 23.59 -30.16
C GLU A 597 29.39 24.67 -30.98
N LYS A 598 29.24 24.52 -32.31
CA LYS A 598 28.60 25.55 -33.16
C LYS A 598 27.11 25.38 -33.45
N VAL A 599 26.46 24.28 -33.04
CA VAL A 599 25.06 24.01 -33.46
C VAL A 599 24.03 24.07 -32.32
N VAL A 600 24.41 23.79 -31.07
CA VAL A 600 23.43 23.62 -29.96
C VAL A 600 23.05 24.93 -29.26
N ALA A 601 23.86 25.99 -29.38
CA ALA A 601 23.62 27.26 -28.67
C ALA A 601 22.43 28.11 -29.19
N MET A 602 21.76 27.70 -30.28
CA MET A 602 20.67 28.47 -30.91
C MET A 602 19.25 27.92 -30.69
N ALA A 603 19.07 26.85 -29.91
CA ALA A 603 17.77 26.16 -29.79
C ALA A 603 17.32 25.81 -28.34
N ALA A 604 17.90 26.42 -27.31
CA ALA A 604 17.48 26.20 -25.92
C ALA A 604 16.28 27.09 -25.52
N THR A 605 15.16 27.03 -26.24
CA THR A 605 13.86 27.40 -25.67
C THR A 605 13.28 26.15 -25.02
N SER A 606 13.07 26.20 -23.69
CA SER A 606 12.44 25.09 -22.96
C SER A 606 11.07 24.78 -23.58
N THR A 607 10.75 23.50 -23.74
CA THR A 607 9.43 22.99 -24.15
C THR A 607 8.29 23.62 -23.32
N GLY A 608 8.54 23.90 -22.05
CA GLY A 608 7.62 24.63 -21.18
C GLY A 608 7.35 26.10 -21.58
N ASP A 609 8.36 26.81 -22.12
CA ASP A 609 8.18 28.17 -22.66
C ASP A 609 7.32 28.16 -23.92
N PHE A 610 7.51 27.16 -24.79
CA PHE A 610 6.71 26.98 -26.00
C PHE A 610 5.23 26.76 -25.67
N LEU A 611 4.92 25.95 -24.64
CA LEU A 611 3.54 25.74 -24.19
C LEU A 611 2.90 27.02 -23.64
N ARG A 612 3.66 27.80 -22.85
CA ARG A 612 3.20 29.11 -22.37
C ARG A 612 2.89 30.06 -23.54
N GLN A 613 3.74 30.08 -24.56
CA GLN A 613 3.51 30.88 -25.78
C GLN A 613 2.32 30.39 -26.61
N LEU A 614 2.08 29.08 -26.71
CA LEU A 614 0.90 28.53 -27.38
C LEU A 614 -0.39 28.90 -26.64
N LEU A 615 -0.41 28.76 -25.32
CA LEU A 615 -1.57 29.09 -24.50
C LEU A 615 -1.82 30.60 -24.43
N SER A 616 -0.79 31.45 -24.48
CA SER A 616 -0.98 32.90 -24.58
C SER A 616 -1.63 33.32 -25.90
N LYS A 617 -1.40 32.58 -27.01
CA LYS A 617 -2.11 32.83 -28.27
C LYS A 617 -3.60 32.47 -28.18
N LEU A 618 -3.98 31.60 -27.24
CA LEU A 618 -5.36 31.18 -27.00
C LEU A 618 -6.14 32.15 -26.11
N SER A 619 -5.51 33.10 -25.41
CA SER A 619 -6.20 33.96 -24.43
C SER A 619 -7.34 34.83 -25.00
N GLY A 620 -7.41 34.99 -26.33
CA GLY A 620 -8.46 35.71 -27.05
C GLY A 620 -9.57 34.85 -27.68
N LEU A 621 -9.56 33.52 -27.50
CA LEU A 621 -10.44 32.58 -28.23
C LEU A 621 -11.94 32.91 -28.13
N SER A 622 -12.39 33.38 -26.96
CA SER A 622 -13.81 33.71 -26.72
C SER A 622 -14.32 34.92 -27.51
N SER A 623 -13.40 35.72 -28.08
CA SER A 623 -13.71 36.92 -28.87
C SER A 623 -13.70 36.68 -30.38
N LEU A 624 -13.16 35.54 -30.83
CA LEU A 624 -13.07 35.19 -32.24
C LEU A 624 -14.39 34.65 -32.78
N ASP A 625 -14.55 34.74 -34.10
CA ASP A 625 -15.59 34.00 -34.82
C ASP A 625 -15.33 32.49 -34.77
N LEU A 626 -16.40 31.69 -34.91
CA LEU A 626 -16.31 30.24 -34.74
C LEU A 626 -15.42 29.56 -35.80
N ASP A 627 -15.31 30.13 -37.01
CA ASP A 627 -14.45 29.61 -38.08
C ASP A 627 -12.97 29.82 -37.73
N SER A 628 -12.58 31.03 -37.33
CA SER A 628 -11.21 31.32 -36.89
C SER A 628 -10.84 30.57 -35.62
N ALA A 629 -11.76 30.44 -34.66
CA ALA A 629 -11.53 29.69 -33.42
C ALA A 629 -11.27 28.20 -33.68
N GLU A 630 -12.05 27.58 -34.58
CA GLU A 630 -11.85 26.17 -35.00
C GLU A 630 -10.47 25.96 -35.66
N GLN A 631 -10.07 26.85 -36.57
CA GLN A 631 -8.77 26.76 -37.23
C GLN A 631 -7.61 26.88 -36.24
N LEU A 632 -7.70 27.83 -35.32
CA LEU A 632 -6.68 28.05 -34.30
C LEU A 632 -6.59 26.85 -33.34
N LEU A 633 -7.72 26.31 -32.88
CA LEU A 633 -7.76 25.10 -32.04
C LEU A 633 -7.16 23.89 -32.76
N ARG A 634 -7.46 23.68 -34.05
CA ARG A 634 -6.86 22.59 -34.84
C ARG A 634 -5.34 22.70 -34.93
N ILE A 635 -4.81 23.90 -35.15
CA ILE A 635 -3.37 24.13 -35.20
C ILE A 635 -2.75 23.83 -33.83
N CYS A 636 -3.33 24.34 -32.74
CA CYS A 636 -2.83 24.10 -31.39
C CYS A 636 -2.87 22.61 -31.00
N VAL A 637 -3.96 21.90 -31.29
CA VAL A 637 -4.06 20.45 -31.00
C VAL A 637 -2.97 19.68 -31.74
N ARG A 638 -2.80 19.92 -33.04
CA ARG A 638 -1.74 19.28 -33.85
C ARG A 638 -0.34 19.58 -33.34
N ASP A 639 -0.08 20.83 -32.96
CA ASP A 639 1.23 21.25 -32.46
C ASP A 639 1.51 20.62 -31.08
N LEU A 640 0.50 20.48 -30.20
CA LEU A 640 0.61 19.81 -28.91
C LEU A 640 0.79 18.29 -29.02
N GLU A 641 0.08 17.62 -29.93
CA GLU A 641 0.27 16.19 -30.24
C GLU A 641 1.73 15.91 -30.68
N ARG A 642 2.37 16.87 -31.34
CA ARG A 642 3.78 16.76 -31.73
C ARG A 642 4.74 16.95 -30.54
N VAL A 643 4.44 17.87 -29.62
CA VAL A 643 5.25 18.09 -28.42
C VAL A 643 5.17 16.89 -27.48
N GLU A 644 4.01 16.24 -27.37
CA GLU A 644 3.80 15.02 -26.57
C GLU A 644 4.82 13.92 -26.93
N ALA A 645 5.18 13.79 -28.22
CA ALA A 645 6.14 12.79 -28.68
C ALA A 645 7.61 13.13 -28.41
N LEU A 646 7.92 14.39 -28.05
CA LEU A 646 9.30 14.90 -28.00
C LEU A 646 9.88 14.97 -26.59
N ASP A 647 9.07 15.17 -25.56
CA ASP A 647 9.54 15.42 -24.19
C ASP A 647 8.71 14.68 -23.14
N SER A 648 9.36 13.77 -22.40
CA SER A 648 8.72 12.98 -21.35
C SER A 648 8.43 13.76 -20.07
N GLU A 649 9.16 14.85 -19.78
CA GLU A 649 9.02 15.58 -18.51
C GLU A 649 7.77 16.47 -18.50
N VAL A 650 7.48 17.14 -19.63
CA VAL A 650 6.29 18.00 -19.76
C VAL A 650 5.08 17.23 -20.32
N SER A 651 5.27 15.96 -20.66
CA SER A 651 4.27 15.08 -21.31
C SER A 651 2.89 15.11 -20.63
N ALA A 652 2.83 15.06 -19.29
CA ALA A 652 1.56 15.04 -18.57
C ALA A 652 0.76 16.35 -18.72
N SER A 653 1.42 17.51 -18.61
CA SER A 653 0.77 18.81 -18.79
C SER A 653 0.39 19.06 -20.26
N THR A 654 1.21 18.62 -21.21
CA THR A 654 0.90 18.72 -22.65
C THR A 654 -0.28 17.86 -23.03
N GLU A 655 -0.31 16.61 -22.56
CA GLU A 655 -1.38 15.66 -22.86
C GLU A 655 -2.70 16.12 -22.25
N CYS A 656 -2.68 16.61 -20.99
CA CYS A 656 -3.85 17.20 -20.34
C CYS A 656 -4.39 18.39 -21.14
N THR A 657 -3.50 19.28 -21.60
CA THR A 657 -3.89 20.46 -22.39
C THR A 657 -4.43 20.05 -23.76
N CYS A 658 -3.80 19.07 -24.41
CA CYS A 658 -4.22 18.53 -25.70
C CYS A 658 -5.62 17.91 -25.62
N LEU A 659 -5.88 17.05 -24.63
CA LEU A 659 -7.18 16.46 -24.37
C LEU A 659 -8.25 17.53 -24.16
N PHE A 660 -7.97 18.54 -23.33
CA PHE A 660 -8.92 19.64 -23.13
C PHE A 660 -9.19 20.43 -24.41
N LEU A 661 -8.16 20.86 -25.15
CA LEU A 661 -8.34 21.64 -26.38
C LEU A 661 -9.02 20.83 -27.49
N SER A 662 -8.76 19.51 -27.56
CA SER A 662 -9.47 18.63 -28.49
C SER A 662 -10.97 18.55 -28.16
N SER A 663 -11.34 18.54 -26.87
CA SER A 663 -12.74 18.61 -26.46
C SER A 663 -13.40 19.95 -26.81
N GLN A 664 -12.65 21.06 -26.69
CA GLN A 664 -13.10 22.39 -27.13
C GLN A 664 -13.27 22.50 -28.65
N LEU A 665 -12.39 21.85 -29.41
CA LEU A 665 -12.49 21.80 -30.88
C LEU A 665 -13.78 21.11 -31.30
N ILE A 666 -14.06 19.92 -30.75
CA ILE A 666 -15.29 19.17 -31.03
C ILE A 666 -16.53 19.98 -30.60
N LEU A 667 -16.46 20.66 -29.45
CA LEU A 667 -17.53 21.54 -28.99
C LEU A 667 -17.77 22.72 -29.95
N THR A 668 -16.71 23.31 -30.49
CA THR A 668 -16.80 24.43 -31.44
C THR A 668 -17.43 23.99 -32.76
N GLU A 669 -17.10 22.78 -33.25
CA GLU A 669 -17.75 22.17 -34.41
C GLU A 669 -19.26 21.94 -34.16
N LEU A 670 -19.63 21.47 -32.96
CA LEU A 670 -21.02 21.34 -32.55
C LEU A 670 -21.74 22.69 -32.47
N MET A 671 -21.09 23.72 -31.93
CA MET A 671 -21.66 25.07 -31.86
C MET A 671 -21.99 25.62 -33.26
N LYS A 672 -21.11 25.42 -34.25
CA LYS A 672 -21.38 25.80 -35.65
C LYS A 672 -22.58 25.06 -36.24
N SER A 673 -22.79 23.80 -35.84
CA SER A 673 -23.95 23.04 -36.31
C SER A 673 -25.29 23.58 -35.79
N THR A 674 -25.33 24.19 -34.60
CA THR A 674 -26.57 24.79 -34.06
C THR A 674 -27.05 26.01 -34.85
N VAL A 675 -26.16 26.65 -35.61
CA VAL A 675 -26.47 27.80 -36.49
C VAL A 675 -27.04 27.35 -37.84
N ARG A 676 -26.79 26.09 -38.25
CA ARG A 676 -27.25 25.55 -39.55
C ARG A 676 -28.64 24.92 -39.40
N THR A 677 -29.65 25.55 -40.01
CA THR A 677 -31.06 25.15 -39.88
C THR A 677 -31.45 23.91 -40.69
N ASP A 678 -30.70 23.54 -41.73
CA ASP A 678 -30.98 22.38 -42.58
C ASP A 678 -30.06 21.22 -42.21
N THR A 679 -30.58 20.06 -41.79
CA THR A 679 -29.85 18.76 -41.84
C THR A 679 -30.68 17.54 -41.39
N ASP A 680 -30.39 16.41 -42.07
CA ASP A 680 -31.00 15.07 -41.97
C ASP A 680 -30.77 14.31 -40.65
N LYS A 681 -31.47 13.17 -40.47
CA LYS A 681 -31.32 12.22 -39.33
C LYS A 681 -29.88 11.74 -39.09
N VAL A 682 -29.08 11.57 -40.14
CA VAL A 682 -27.65 11.17 -40.06
C VAL A 682 -26.84 12.17 -39.22
N TYR A 683 -27.25 13.44 -39.21
CA TYR A 683 -26.59 14.48 -38.44
C TYR A 683 -26.83 14.35 -36.93
N GLN A 684 -27.93 13.74 -36.49
CA GLN A 684 -28.23 13.51 -35.07
C GLN A 684 -27.33 12.43 -34.45
N GLU A 685 -27.04 11.37 -35.20
CA GLU A 685 -26.12 10.31 -34.77
C GLU A 685 -24.69 10.86 -34.63
N ASN A 686 -24.28 11.75 -35.55
CA ASN A 686 -23.00 12.44 -35.47
C ASN A 686 -22.91 13.39 -34.26
N VAL A 687 -23.98 14.13 -33.93
CA VAL A 687 -24.01 14.99 -32.72
C VAL A 687 -23.91 14.14 -31.45
N ALA A 688 -24.61 13.00 -31.39
CA ALA A 688 -24.52 12.09 -30.25
C ALA A 688 -23.10 11.53 -30.08
N ALA A 689 -22.48 11.04 -31.17
CA ALA A 689 -21.11 10.53 -31.14
C ALA A 689 -20.07 11.59 -30.72
N SER A 690 -20.22 12.83 -31.19
CA SER A 690 -19.33 13.94 -30.78
C SER A 690 -19.49 14.29 -29.30
N VAL A 691 -20.72 14.27 -28.77
CA VAL A 691 -20.98 14.50 -27.34
C VAL A 691 -20.42 13.35 -26.50
N ASP A 692 -20.60 12.11 -26.93
CA ASP A 692 -20.04 10.94 -26.24
C ASP A 692 -18.51 11.00 -26.20
N LYS A 693 -17.86 11.46 -27.28
CA LYS A 693 -16.41 11.70 -27.32
C LYS A 693 -15.96 12.79 -26.34
N ILE A 694 -16.68 13.92 -26.22
CA ILE A 694 -16.40 14.96 -25.22
C ILE A 694 -16.54 14.40 -23.80
N LEU A 695 -17.59 13.60 -23.56
CA LEU A 695 -17.81 12.98 -22.25
C LEU A 695 -16.71 11.95 -21.93
N GLN A 696 -16.21 11.21 -22.91
CA GLN A 696 -15.08 10.29 -22.74
C GLN A 696 -13.79 11.05 -22.39
N GLN A 697 -13.46 12.12 -23.12
CA GLN A 697 -12.26 12.94 -22.89
C GLN A 697 -12.31 13.67 -21.53
N SER A 698 -13.46 14.20 -21.14
CA SER A 698 -13.64 14.81 -19.82
C SER A 698 -13.54 13.80 -18.68
N THR A 699 -14.02 12.57 -18.88
CA THR A 699 -13.84 11.47 -17.92
C THR A 699 -12.34 11.13 -17.78
N GLN A 700 -11.59 11.06 -18.89
CA GLN A 700 -10.13 10.85 -18.86
C GLN A 700 -9.42 11.97 -18.09
N LEU A 701 -9.79 13.23 -18.31
CA LEU A 701 -9.23 14.36 -17.57
C LEU A 701 -9.48 14.21 -16.06
N GLN A 702 -10.72 13.96 -15.63
CA GLN A 702 -11.09 13.84 -14.22
C GLN A 702 -10.53 12.60 -13.50
N THR A 703 -10.06 11.58 -14.24
CA THR A 703 -9.65 10.28 -13.68
C THR A 703 -8.15 10.06 -13.68
N LEU A 704 -7.50 10.38 -14.78
CA LEU A 704 -6.09 10.07 -14.99
C LEU A 704 -5.17 11.17 -14.48
N TYR A 705 -5.66 12.39 -14.29
CA TYR A 705 -4.81 13.52 -13.95
C TYR A 705 -5.01 13.97 -12.50
N LEU A 706 -3.90 14.03 -11.77
CA LEU A 706 -3.82 14.57 -10.42
C LEU A 706 -3.36 16.02 -10.45
N GLY A 707 -3.77 16.80 -9.45
CA GLY A 707 -3.38 18.21 -9.32
C GLY A 707 -4.15 19.16 -10.25
N LEU A 708 -5.31 18.75 -10.76
CA LEU A 708 -6.19 19.65 -11.52
C LEU A 708 -6.67 20.77 -10.59
N GLY A 709 -6.26 22.01 -10.85
CA GLY A 709 -6.76 23.18 -10.11
C GLY A 709 -8.28 23.30 -10.20
N GLY A 710 -8.90 23.94 -9.20
CA GLY A 710 -10.36 24.12 -9.15
C GLY A 710 -10.94 24.80 -10.39
N GLU A 711 -10.19 25.72 -11.01
CA GLU A 711 -10.55 26.38 -12.27
C GLU A 711 -10.64 25.41 -13.44
N LEU A 712 -9.64 24.54 -13.63
CA LEU A 712 -9.63 23.56 -14.73
C LEU A 712 -10.74 22.50 -14.52
N ALA A 713 -10.97 22.06 -13.29
CA ALA A 713 -12.09 21.17 -12.98
C ALA A 713 -13.45 21.81 -13.33
N ALA A 714 -13.62 23.10 -13.03
CA ALA A 714 -14.82 23.85 -13.41
C ALA A 714 -14.96 23.99 -14.93
N LEU A 715 -13.87 24.25 -15.67
CA LEU A 715 -13.87 24.35 -17.13
C LEU A 715 -14.26 23.01 -17.80
N VAL A 716 -13.78 21.88 -17.28
CA VAL A 716 -14.17 20.55 -17.78
C VAL A 716 -15.67 20.34 -17.57
N ARG A 717 -16.20 20.62 -16.37
CA ARG A 717 -17.65 20.54 -16.10
C ARG A 717 -18.48 21.46 -16.99
N GLN A 718 -18.02 22.70 -17.24
CA GLN A 718 -18.69 23.62 -18.16
C GLN A 718 -18.77 23.06 -19.58
N THR A 719 -17.71 22.42 -20.04
CA THR A 719 -17.65 21.79 -21.37
C THR A 719 -18.67 20.66 -21.50
N GLU A 720 -18.82 19.84 -20.46
CA GLU A 720 -19.85 18.79 -20.40
C GLU A 720 -21.27 19.37 -20.41
N VAL A 721 -21.53 20.41 -19.60
CA VAL A 721 -22.85 21.08 -19.56
C VAL A 721 -23.19 21.69 -20.93
N LYS A 722 -22.23 22.33 -21.60
CA LYS A 722 -22.42 22.89 -22.95
C LYS A 722 -22.75 21.80 -23.97
N ALA A 723 -21.98 20.71 -23.98
CA ALA A 723 -22.19 19.59 -24.91
C ALA A 723 -23.56 18.93 -24.69
N LEU A 724 -23.94 18.67 -23.44
CA LEU A 724 -25.22 18.08 -23.09
C LEU A 724 -26.41 19.02 -23.37
N ALA A 725 -26.24 20.34 -23.19
CA ALA A 725 -27.25 21.33 -23.54
C ALA A 725 -27.50 21.39 -25.06
N ILE A 726 -26.44 21.32 -25.87
CA ILE A 726 -26.56 21.22 -27.34
C ILE A 726 -27.26 19.91 -27.71
N GLN A 727 -26.88 18.78 -27.10
CA GLN A 727 -27.53 17.48 -27.35
C GLN A 727 -29.02 17.52 -26.99
N LEU A 728 -29.37 18.17 -25.88
CA LEU A 728 -30.75 18.35 -25.45
C LEU A 728 -31.55 19.19 -26.45
N LEU A 729 -31.01 20.30 -26.95
CA LEU A 729 -31.65 21.14 -27.96
C LEU A 729 -31.98 20.33 -29.23
N PHE A 730 -31.01 19.59 -29.78
CA PHE A 730 -31.22 18.75 -30.96
C PHE A 730 -32.25 17.63 -30.73
N ARG A 731 -32.24 17.00 -29.55
CA ARG A 731 -33.23 15.96 -29.21
C ARG A 731 -34.63 16.56 -29.02
N LEU A 732 -34.74 17.73 -28.40
CA LEU A 732 -36.01 18.40 -28.16
C LEU A 732 -36.71 18.86 -29.45
N GLU A 733 -35.95 19.31 -30.44
CA GLU A 733 -36.52 19.75 -31.72
C GLU A 733 -36.98 18.58 -32.59
N ARG A 734 -36.24 17.46 -32.59
CA ARG A 734 -36.31 16.46 -33.67
C ARG A 734 -36.57 15.00 -33.24
N ALA A 735 -36.51 14.67 -31.94
CA ALA A 735 -36.68 13.29 -31.45
C ALA A 735 -38.16 12.92 -31.17
N SER A 736 -38.41 11.64 -30.87
CA SER A 736 -39.75 11.16 -30.46
C SER A 736 -40.12 11.66 -29.05
N LEU A 737 -41.42 11.73 -28.73
CA LEU A 737 -41.90 12.22 -27.42
C LEU A 737 -41.24 11.48 -26.23
N GLY A 738 -41.06 10.16 -26.33
CA GLY A 738 -40.43 9.35 -25.30
C GLY A 738 -38.94 9.67 -25.10
N GLU A 739 -38.21 9.98 -26.17
CA GLU A 739 -36.80 10.37 -26.10
C GLU A 739 -36.61 11.78 -25.55
N LYS A 740 -37.53 12.72 -25.88
CA LYS A 740 -37.53 14.07 -25.32
C LYS A 740 -37.65 14.04 -23.79
N VAL A 741 -38.61 13.27 -23.26
CA VAL A 741 -38.80 13.12 -21.80
C VAL A 741 -37.55 12.52 -21.14
N ARG A 742 -36.96 11.47 -21.73
CA ARG A 742 -35.74 10.83 -21.20
C ARG A 742 -34.55 11.80 -21.20
N ALA A 743 -34.34 12.54 -22.29
CA ALA A 743 -33.27 13.51 -22.40
C ALA A 743 -33.39 14.64 -21.36
N CYS A 744 -34.59 15.19 -21.17
CA CYS A 744 -34.85 16.21 -20.14
C CYS A 744 -34.60 15.68 -18.73
N ASN A 745 -35.07 14.47 -18.41
CA ASN A 745 -34.87 13.89 -17.08
C ASN A 745 -33.38 13.60 -16.81
N THR A 746 -32.66 13.08 -17.80
CA THR A 746 -31.22 12.78 -17.67
C THR A 746 -30.42 14.07 -17.48
N PHE A 747 -30.71 15.11 -18.27
CA PHE A 747 -30.05 16.41 -18.15
C PHE A 747 -30.36 17.10 -16.82
N ARG A 748 -31.63 17.07 -16.37
CA ARG A 748 -32.03 17.61 -15.07
C ARG A 748 -31.31 16.93 -13.90
N GLN A 749 -31.22 15.60 -13.93
CA GLN A 749 -30.48 14.86 -12.90
C GLN A 749 -29.00 15.24 -12.89
N TYR A 750 -28.39 15.39 -14.07
CA TYR A 750 -27.00 15.87 -14.17
C TYR A 750 -26.82 17.30 -13.61
N LEU A 751 -27.74 18.22 -13.89
CA LEU A 751 -27.71 19.58 -13.31
C LEU A 751 -27.81 19.57 -11.78
N SER A 752 -28.59 18.66 -11.19
CA SER A 752 -28.72 18.57 -9.73
C SER A 752 -27.41 18.22 -9.02
N LEU A 753 -26.52 17.48 -9.69
CA LEU A 753 -25.21 17.11 -9.15
C LEU A 753 -24.26 18.30 -9.16
N ILE A 754 -24.16 18.97 -10.31
CA ILE A 754 -23.27 20.11 -10.52
C ILE A 754 -23.69 21.35 -9.71
N LYS A 755 -24.98 21.51 -9.41
CA LYS A 755 -25.52 22.68 -8.70
C LYS A 755 -24.72 23.02 -7.43
N SER A 756 -24.43 22.01 -6.60
CA SER A 756 -23.65 22.20 -5.36
C SER A 756 -22.29 22.84 -5.60
N SER A 757 -21.60 22.44 -6.68
CA SER A 757 -20.27 22.95 -7.06
C SER A 757 -20.31 24.32 -7.73
N VAL A 758 -21.44 24.73 -8.30
CA VAL A 758 -21.64 26.05 -8.92
C VAL A 758 -22.05 27.07 -7.87
N ASP A 759 -22.84 26.65 -6.88
CA ASP A 759 -23.26 27.49 -5.76
C ASP A 759 -22.08 27.80 -4.81
N SER A 760 -21.09 26.90 -4.69
CA SER A 760 -19.89 27.13 -3.87
C SER A 760 -18.94 28.15 -4.47
N ASP A 761 -18.63 28.06 -5.78
CA ASP A 761 -17.64 28.89 -6.47
C ASP A 761 -18.19 29.49 -7.78
N PRO A 762 -19.11 30.47 -7.71
CA PRO A 762 -19.81 30.98 -8.89
C PRO A 762 -18.91 31.77 -9.86
N THR A 763 -17.75 32.27 -9.40
CA THR A 763 -16.79 33.05 -10.20
C THR A 763 -16.04 32.19 -11.22
N SER A 764 -15.90 30.89 -10.96
CA SER A 764 -15.19 29.94 -11.83
C SER A 764 -16.01 29.51 -13.05
N TYR A 765 -17.32 29.82 -13.09
CA TYR A 765 -18.25 29.39 -14.13
C TYR A 765 -18.69 30.52 -15.08
N ASP A 766 -18.76 30.21 -16.37
CA ASP A 766 -19.21 31.15 -17.38
C ASP A 766 -20.69 31.53 -17.24
N ASN A 767 -21.10 32.59 -17.95
CA ASN A 767 -22.47 33.10 -17.88
C ASN A 767 -23.50 32.09 -18.39
N PHE A 768 -23.13 31.28 -19.39
CA PHE A 768 -24.00 30.25 -19.94
C PHE A 768 -24.33 29.18 -18.90
N THR A 769 -23.32 28.58 -18.25
CA THR A 769 -23.50 27.52 -17.26
C THR A 769 -24.26 28.04 -16.04
N ARG A 770 -24.00 29.27 -15.58
CA ARG A 770 -24.77 29.88 -14.47
C ARG A 770 -26.25 30.04 -14.81
N GLN A 771 -26.57 30.51 -16.02
CA GLN A 771 -27.96 30.63 -16.45
C GLN A 771 -28.63 29.26 -16.58
N VAL A 772 -27.97 28.26 -17.15
CA VAL A 772 -28.51 26.90 -17.28
C VAL A 772 -28.78 26.25 -15.91
N VAL A 773 -27.91 26.45 -14.93
CA VAL A 773 -28.11 25.91 -13.56
C VAL A 773 -29.26 26.62 -12.86
N SER A 774 -29.44 27.93 -13.07
CA SER A 774 -30.60 28.66 -12.52
C SER A 774 -31.95 28.15 -13.04
N LEU A 775 -31.98 27.61 -14.27
CA LEU A 775 -33.18 26.98 -14.84
C LEU A 775 -33.62 25.71 -14.09
N TYR A 776 -32.74 25.11 -13.28
CA TYR A 776 -33.08 23.93 -12.50
C TYR A 776 -34.25 24.20 -11.54
N ASP A 777 -34.26 25.38 -10.90
CA ASP A 777 -35.32 25.77 -9.95
C ASP A 777 -36.48 26.51 -10.64
N SER A 778 -36.20 27.27 -11.70
CA SER A 778 -37.17 28.21 -12.28
C SER A 778 -38.06 27.63 -13.37
N VAL A 779 -37.72 26.46 -13.93
CA VAL A 779 -38.42 25.89 -15.10
C VAL A 779 -39.14 24.58 -14.79
N ASP A 780 -40.40 24.49 -15.24
CA ASP A 780 -41.15 23.25 -15.32
C ASP A 780 -40.60 22.35 -16.45
N TRP A 781 -39.70 21.41 -16.10
CA TRP A 781 -39.11 20.43 -17.03
C TRP A 781 -40.12 19.50 -17.73
N SER A 782 -41.39 19.54 -17.33
CA SER A 782 -42.51 18.84 -17.97
C SER A 782 -43.04 19.57 -19.22
N ARG A 783 -42.77 20.87 -19.38
CA ARG A 783 -43.26 21.71 -20.49
C ARG A 783 -42.32 21.65 -21.70
N LEU A 784 -42.34 20.52 -22.41
CA LEU A 784 -41.45 20.24 -23.55
C LEU A 784 -41.57 21.21 -24.75
N GLN A 785 -42.61 22.04 -24.82
CA GLN A 785 -42.81 22.99 -25.91
C GLN A 785 -42.02 24.30 -25.73
N VAL A 786 -41.76 24.71 -24.49
CA VAL A 786 -41.09 26.00 -24.17
C VAL A 786 -39.57 25.84 -24.06
N LEU A 787 -39.11 24.65 -23.68
CA LEU A 787 -37.69 24.33 -23.51
C LEU A 787 -36.83 24.58 -24.78
N PRO A 788 -37.24 24.21 -26.01
CA PRO A 788 -36.43 24.45 -27.20
C PRO A 788 -36.14 25.94 -27.44
N GLU A 789 -37.11 26.82 -27.18
CA GLU A 789 -36.95 28.26 -27.36
C GLU A 789 -35.94 28.84 -26.36
N ILE A 790 -36.05 28.45 -25.09
CA ILE A 790 -35.12 28.86 -24.03
C ILE A 790 -33.69 28.42 -24.37
N PHE A 791 -33.49 27.15 -24.76
CA PHE A 791 -32.16 26.64 -25.10
C PHE A 791 -31.60 27.23 -26.41
N ARG A 792 -32.45 27.66 -27.34
CA ARG A 792 -32.04 28.38 -28.55
C ARG A 792 -31.60 29.82 -28.27
N ASP A 793 -32.19 30.47 -27.29
CA ASP A 793 -31.72 31.78 -26.84
C ASP A 793 -30.41 31.67 -26.04
N LEU A 794 -30.29 30.65 -25.19
CA LEU A 794 -29.06 30.37 -24.47
C LEU A 794 -27.91 29.91 -25.39
N SER A 795 -28.18 29.24 -26.51
CA SER A 795 -27.13 28.81 -27.44
C SER A 795 -26.36 29.98 -28.05
N LYS A 796 -26.95 31.18 -28.11
CA LYS A 796 -26.29 32.42 -28.57
C LYS A 796 -25.17 32.87 -27.62
N LEU A 797 -25.22 32.44 -26.36
CA LEU A 797 -24.21 32.76 -25.34
C LEU A 797 -23.05 31.75 -25.32
N LEU A 798 -23.11 30.68 -26.12
CA LEU A 798 -22.04 29.68 -26.17
C LEU A 798 -20.76 30.29 -26.75
N ARG A 799 -19.67 30.16 -25.99
CA ARG A 799 -18.31 30.50 -26.40
C ARG A 799 -17.35 29.36 -26.03
N PRO A 800 -16.33 29.09 -26.86
CA PRO A 800 -15.31 28.11 -26.53
C PRO A 800 -14.46 28.64 -25.37
N ALA A 801 -14.05 27.73 -24.49
CA ALA A 801 -13.28 28.07 -23.29
C ALA A 801 -11.77 27.96 -23.54
N THR A 802 -11.00 28.72 -22.77
CA THR A 802 -9.53 28.71 -22.82
C THR A 802 -8.97 28.27 -21.48
N LEU A 803 -7.73 27.78 -21.50
CA LEU A 803 -7.06 27.21 -20.34
C LEU A 803 -5.78 28.01 -20.06
N ALA A 804 -5.56 28.37 -18.79
CA ALA A 804 -4.25 28.80 -18.30
C ALA A 804 -3.33 27.58 -18.12
N THR A 805 -2.02 27.74 -18.30
CA THR A 805 -1.05 26.62 -18.20
C THR A 805 -1.25 25.79 -16.93
N PRO A 806 -1.61 24.49 -17.03
CA PRO A 806 -1.65 23.61 -15.88
C PRO A 806 -0.22 23.39 -15.36
N CYS A 807 0.08 23.94 -14.18
CA CYS A 807 1.33 23.71 -13.48
C CYS A 807 1.20 22.43 -12.62
N ASP A 808 2.25 21.62 -12.56
CA ASP A 808 2.38 20.43 -11.68
C ASP A 808 1.33 19.31 -11.85
N VAL A 809 0.72 19.20 -13.04
CA VAL A 809 -0.21 18.09 -13.33
C VAL A 809 0.57 16.79 -13.53
N ARG A 810 0.10 15.73 -12.87
CA ARG A 810 0.67 14.38 -13.00
C ARG A 810 -0.35 13.42 -13.55
N LYS A 811 0.07 12.56 -14.47
CA LYS A 811 -0.78 11.51 -15.05
C LYS A 811 -0.56 10.17 -14.36
N THR A 812 -1.64 9.51 -13.98
CA THR A 812 -1.68 8.12 -13.54
C THR A 812 -1.28 7.22 -14.70
N THR A 813 -0.16 6.51 -14.54
CA THR A 813 0.37 5.59 -15.55
C THR A 813 0.73 4.28 -14.88
N ALA A 814 0.70 3.19 -15.64
CA ALA A 814 1.15 1.90 -15.14
C ALA A 814 2.09 1.23 -16.15
N VAL A 815 2.99 0.42 -15.62
CA VAL A 815 3.92 -0.40 -16.40
C VAL A 815 3.78 -1.83 -15.92
N ILE A 816 3.41 -2.73 -16.83
CA ILE A 816 3.36 -4.17 -16.56
C ILE A 816 4.74 -4.74 -16.87
N HIS A 817 5.36 -5.36 -15.87
CA HIS A 817 6.67 -6.02 -15.97
C HIS A 817 6.52 -7.51 -16.31
N GLU A 818 5.53 -8.16 -15.70
CA GLU A 818 5.19 -9.57 -15.98
C GLU A 818 3.67 -9.69 -16.18
N PRO A 819 3.21 -10.47 -17.18
CA PRO A 819 3.98 -11.24 -18.15
C PRO A 819 4.63 -10.37 -19.24
N PRO A 820 5.73 -10.82 -19.89
CA PRO A 820 6.37 -10.06 -20.96
C PRO A 820 5.46 -9.95 -22.19
N ALA A 821 5.59 -8.84 -22.94
CA ALA A 821 4.71 -8.50 -24.07
C ALA A 821 4.74 -9.49 -25.26
N SER A 822 5.69 -10.43 -25.30
CA SER A 822 5.90 -11.34 -26.43
C SER A 822 6.52 -12.68 -26.00
N SER A 823 5.81 -13.49 -25.21
CA SER A 823 6.20 -14.89 -25.02
C SER A 823 5.58 -15.76 -26.14
N ASP A 824 6.41 -16.28 -27.04
CA ASP A 824 5.97 -17.22 -28.09
C ASP A 824 5.59 -18.61 -27.52
N MET A 825 5.90 -18.85 -26.25
CA MET A 825 5.59 -20.10 -25.56
C MET A 825 4.15 -20.08 -25.02
N PRO A 826 3.25 -20.97 -25.50
CA PRO A 826 1.87 -20.98 -25.06
C PRO A 826 1.74 -21.60 -23.66
N ILE A 827 1.00 -20.92 -22.78
CA ILE A 827 0.57 -21.47 -21.50
C ILE A 827 -0.49 -22.54 -21.75
N LYS A 828 -0.13 -23.81 -21.53
CA LYS A 828 -1.02 -24.96 -21.74
C LYS A 828 -1.69 -25.34 -20.44
N PHE A 829 -3.02 -25.38 -20.44
CA PHE A 829 -3.78 -25.83 -19.28
C PHE A 829 -5.01 -26.64 -19.72
N PRO A 830 -5.53 -27.52 -18.86
CA PRO A 830 -6.74 -28.27 -19.15
C PRO A 830 -7.97 -27.35 -19.27
N ALA A 831 -8.72 -27.47 -20.35
CA ALA A 831 -9.99 -26.79 -20.56
C ALA A 831 -10.93 -27.07 -19.38
N SER A 832 -11.72 -26.07 -18.94
CA SER A 832 -12.56 -26.05 -17.73
C SER A 832 -11.84 -25.92 -16.38
N LEU A 833 -10.50 -26.02 -16.34
CA LEU A 833 -9.72 -25.67 -15.16
C LEU A 833 -9.12 -24.27 -15.32
N ALA A 834 -8.83 -23.65 -14.19
CA ALA A 834 -8.19 -22.36 -14.13
C ALA A 834 -6.66 -22.48 -14.24
N ALA A 835 -6.05 -21.67 -15.09
CA ALA A 835 -4.62 -21.39 -15.07
C ALA A 835 -4.37 -20.06 -14.36
N THR A 836 -3.27 -19.94 -13.63
CA THR A 836 -2.86 -18.69 -13.01
C THR A 836 -1.70 -18.08 -13.78
N VAL A 837 -1.82 -16.78 -14.09
CA VAL A 837 -0.73 -15.98 -14.65
C VAL A 837 -0.42 -14.87 -13.67
N THR A 838 0.82 -14.82 -13.18
CA THR A 838 1.24 -13.77 -12.27
C THR A 838 1.35 -12.45 -13.03
N LEU A 839 0.65 -11.42 -12.55
CA LEU A 839 0.74 -10.06 -13.04
C LEU A 839 1.57 -9.24 -12.05
N VAL A 840 2.71 -8.72 -12.51
CA VAL A 840 3.55 -7.78 -11.76
C VAL A 840 3.53 -6.45 -12.49
N ALA A 841 3.01 -5.41 -11.82
CA ALA A 841 2.92 -4.09 -12.41
C ALA A 841 3.28 -2.98 -11.40
N THR A 842 3.89 -1.90 -11.89
CA THR A 842 4.13 -0.68 -11.11
C THR A 842 3.18 0.41 -11.59
N VAL A 843 2.41 0.99 -10.66
CA VAL A 843 1.49 2.09 -10.92
C VAL A 843 2.06 3.37 -10.30
N TYR A 844 2.13 4.42 -11.11
CA TYR A 844 2.62 5.74 -10.75
C TYR A 844 1.46 6.72 -10.65
N ASN A 845 1.58 7.70 -9.75
CA ASN A 845 0.60 8.76 -9.54
C ASN A 845 -0.81 8.25 -9.18
N LEU A 846 -0.90 7.26 -8.28
CA LEU A 846 -2.18 6.70 -7.81
C LEU A 846 -2.44 7.08 -6.35
N GLU A 847 -3.60 7.68 -6.06
CA GLU A 847 -4.05 8.02 -4.69
C GLU A 847 -4.72 6.83 -3.98
N GLU A 848 -5.64 6.14 -4.67
CA GLU A 848 -6.42 5.03 -4.11
C GLU A 848 -6.26 3.75 -4.93
N THR A 849 -5.80 2.67 -4.28
CA THR A 849 -5.60 1.35 -4.92
C THR A 849 -6.90 0.64 -5.28
N ASN A 850 -8.02 0.96 -4.61
CA ASN A 850 -9.31 0.29 -4.79
C ASN A 850 -9.94 0.53 -6.16
N ARG A 851 -9.49 1.58 -6.86
CA ARG A 851 -10.06 2.01 -8.12
C ARG A 851 -9.44 1.32 -9.33
N VAL A 852 -8.37 0.55 -9.15
CA VAL A 852 -7.68 -0.16 -10.23
C VAL A 852 -8.23 -1.58 -10.34
N SER A 853 -8.64 -1.97 -11.54
CA SER A 853 -9.04 -3.33 -11.90
C SER A 853 -8.16 -3.87 -13.03
N ILE A 854 -8.06 -5.20 -13.13
CA ILE A 854 -7.39 -5.89 -14.23
C ILE A 854 -8.45 -6.28 -15.24
N LEU A 855 -8.29 -5.85 -16.48
CA LEU A 855 -9.12 -6.23 -17.60
C LEU A 855 -8.44 -7.38 -18.37
N VAL A 856 -9.14 -8.51 -18.43
CA VAL A 856 -8.77 -9.68 -19.23
C VAL A 856 -9.71 -9.74 -20.42
N ARG A 857 -9.18 -9.68 -21.64
CA ARG A 857 -9.96 -9.79 -22.88
C ARG A 857 -9.57 -11.07 -23.62
N TYR A 858 -10.55 -11.93 -23.83
CA TYR A 858 -10.39 -13.20 -24.53
C TYR A 858 -10.59 -13.02 -26.05
N PRO A 859 -10.09 -13.96 -26.87
CA PRO A 859 -10.22 -13.92 -28.34
C PRO A 859 -11.67 -13.90 -28.85
N ASP A 860 -12.61 -14.44 -28.08
CA ASP A 860 -14.04 -14.47 -28.36
C ASP A 860 -14.77 -13.17 -28.01
N GLN A 861 -14.01 -12.12 -27.66
CA GLN A 861 -14.48 -10.80 -27.23
C GLN A 861 -15.14 -10.79 -25.85
N ILE A 862 -15.12 -11.89 -25.10
CA ILE A 862 -15.52 -11.90 -23.69
C ILE A 862 -14.48 -11.10 -22.90
N THR A 863 -14.97 -10.22 -22.02
CA THR A 863 -14.15 -9.42 -21.12
C THR A 863 -14.45 -9.78 -19.67
N GLN A 864 -13.41 -9.86 -18.86
CA GLN A 864 -13.49 -10.16 -17.44
C GLN A 864 -12.73 -9.09 -16.67
N PHE A 865 -13.39 -8.51 -15.66
CA PHE A 865 -12.76 -7.57 -14.73
C PHE A 865 -12.41 -8.31 -13.44
N VAL A 866 -11.16 -8.18 -13.01
CA VAL A 866 -10.64 -8.77 -11.78
C VAL A 866 -10.17 -7.64 -10.87
N THR A 867 -10.81 -7.50 -9.72
CA THR A 867 -10.40 -6.53 -8.70
C THR A 867 -9.31 -7.15 -7.82
N PRO A 868 -8.09 -6.57 -7.78
CA PRO A 868 -7.01 -7.10 -6.97
C PRO A 868 -7.30 -6.91 -5.46
N PRO A 869 -6.96 -7.90 -4.61
CA PRO A 869 -7.14 -7.78 -3.16
C PRO A 869 -6.16 -6.74 -2.59
N LEU A 870 -6.53 -6.11 -1.48
CA LEU A 870 -5.67 -5.11 -0.80
C LEU A 870 -4.28 -5.66 -0.42
N THR A 871 -4.18 -6.96 -0.13
CA THR A 871 -2.93 -7.64 0.21
C THR A 871 -1.94 -7.77 -0.96
N SER A 872 -2.41 -7.62 -2.21
CA SER A 872 -1.56 -7.71 -3.41
C SER A 872 -0.82 -6.41 -3.73
N TRP A 873 -1.11 -5.34 -2.99
CA TRP A 873 -0.51 -4.02 -3.18
C TRP A 873 0.64 -3.79 -2.20
N THR A 874 1.76 -3.33 -2.73
CA THR A 874 2.91 -2.87 -1.96
C THR A 874 3.14 -1.39 -2.22
N ARG A 875 3.25 -0.60 -1.16
CA ARG A 875 3.48 0.85 -1.25
C ARG A 875 4.98 1.12 -1.37
N LEU A 876 5.42 1.58 -2.53
CA LEU A 876 6.82 1.97 -2.78
C LEU A 876 7.09 3.43 -2.45
N GLY A 877 6.06 4.28 -2.47
CA GLY A 877 6.12 5.70 -2.14
C GLY A 877 4.72 6.30 -1.95
N PRO A 878 4.60 7.63 -1.76
CA PRO A 878 3.30 8.25 -1.49
C PRO A 878 2.28 8.03 -2.62
N LEU A 879 2.74 8.09 -3.88
CA LEU A 879 1.93 7.94 -5.09
C LEU A 879 2.42 6.80 -6.00
N ARG A 880 3.33 5.96 -5.52
CA ARG A 880 3.92 4.85 -6.29
C ARG A 880 3.60 3.54 -5.61
N HIS A 881 2.90 2.67 -6.33
CA HIS A 881 2.42 1.40 -5.81
C HIS A 881 2.85 0.28 -6.76
N ARG A 882 3.09 -0.91 -6.21
CA ARG A 882 3.35 -2.11 -6.99
C ARG A 882 2.27 -3.14 -6.70
N LEU A 883 1.74 -3.71 -7.78
CA LEU A 883 0.71 -4.73 -7.78
C LEU A 883 1.35 -6.06 -8.17
N VAL A 884 1.20 -7.07 -7.31
CA VAL A 884 1.60 -8.45 -7.58
C VAL A 884 0.41 -9.35 -7.30
N THR A 885 -0.24 -9.84 -8.35
CA THR A 885 -1.45 -10.67 -8.18
C THR A 885 -1.55 -11.80 -9.20
N PRO A 886 -1.96 -13.01 -8.79
CA PRO A 886 -2.25 -14.09 -9.73
C PRO A 886 -3.58 -13.82 -10.44
N VAL A 887 -3.53 -13.66 -11.76
CA VAL A 887 -4.71 -13.53 -12.62
C VAL A 887 -5.16 -14.92 -13.04
N MET A 888 -6.41 -15.26 -12.71
CA MET A 888 -7.00 -16.55 -13.03
C MET A 888 -7.63 -16.53 -14.43
N LEU A 889 -7.08 -17.32 -15.34
CA LEU A 889 -7.58 -17.54 -16.70
C LEU A 889 -8.34 -18.85 -16.76
N SER A 890 -9.60 -18.82 -17.18
CA SER A 890 -10.41 -20.04 -17.36
C SER A 890 -11.21 -19.94 -18.64
N HIS A 891 -11.09 -20.95 -19.51
CA HIS A 891 -11.83 -20.99 -20.75
C HIS A 891 -12.17 -22.42 -21.19
N SER A 892 -13.17 -22.52 -22.08
CA SER A 892 -13.47 -23.73 -22.85
C SER A 892 -12.33 -24.08 -23.82
N LEU A 893 -12.36 -25.31 -24.34
CA LEU A 893 -11.33 -25.88 -25.22
C LEU A 893 -11.12 -25.04 -26.49
N TRP A 894 -9.86 -24.78 -26.84
CA TRP A 894 -9.49 -24.11 -28.09
C TRP A 894 -8.78 -25.08 -29.04
N SER A 895 -9.02 -24.90 -30.35
CA SER A 895 -8.32 -25.66 -31.40
C SER A 895 -6.87 -25.21 -31.57
N GLU A 896 -6.60 -23.92 -31.37
CA GLU A 896 -5.29 -23.29 -31.56
C GLU A 896 -4.90 -22.47 -30.33
N SER A 897 -3.62 -22.09 -30.26
CA SER A 897 -3.14 -21.20 -29.19
C SER A 897 -3.43 -19.76 -29.62
N CYS A 898 -4.11 -18.99 -28.77
CA CYS A 898 -4.53 -17.63 -29.08
C CYS A 898 -4.03 -16.66 -28.01
N HIS A 899 -3.93 -15.38 -28.38
CA HIS A 899 -3.52 -14.34 -27.45
C HIS A 899 -4.69 -13.88 -26.58
N VAL A 900 -4.48 -13.88 -25.27
CA VAL A 900 -5.32 -13.21 -24.27
C VAL A 900 -4.69 -11.86 -23.96
N GLU A 901 -5.49 -10.80 -23.94
CA GLU A 901 -5.03 -9.44 -23.65
C GLU A 901 -5.26 -9.10 -22.18
N LEU A 902 -4.18 -8.71 -21.48
CA LEU A 902 -4.18 -8.25 -20.10
C LEU A 902 -3.89 -6.75 -20.05
N SER A 903 -4.72 -5.97 -19.37
CA SER A 903 -4.50 -4.53 -19.20
C SER A 903 -4.95 -4.08 -17.81
N LEU A 904 -4.35 -3.01 -17.31
CA LEU A 904 -4.82 -2.34 -16.09
C LEU A 904 -5.79 -1.24 -16.48
N VAL A 905 -6.92 -1.17 -15.78
CA VAL A 905 -7.95 -0.16 -15.98
C VAL A 905 -8.29 0.52 -14.66
N VAL A 906 -8.70 1.79 -14.73
CA VAL A 906 -9.16 2.57 -13.57
C VAL A 906 -10.64 2.84 -13.69
N GLU A 907 -11.35 2.73 -12.57
CA GLU A 907 -12.75 3.10 -12.45
C GLU A 907 -12.92 4.61 -12.69
N ALA A 908 -13.83 4.93 -13.61
CA ALA A 908 -14.15 6.28 -13.99
C ALA A 908 -14.67 7.12 -12.81
N CYS A 909 -14.13 8.32 -12.66
CA CYS A 909 -14.54 9.35 -11.72
C CYS A 909 -15.33 10.43 -12.46
N GLY A 910 -16.33 10.97 -11.78
CA GLY A 910 -17.19 12.03 -12.30
C GLY A 910 -18.62 11.89 -11.81
N GLU A 911 -19.21 13.01 -11.42
CA GLU A 911 -20.61 13.05 -10.99
C GLU A 911 -21.53 12.71 -12.18
N GLY A 912 -22.45 11.76 -11.98
CA GLY A 912 -23.48 11.46 -12.98
C GLY A 912 -23.06 10.54 -14.12
N ARG A 913 -21.84 9.97 -14.12
CA ARG A 913 -21.41 8.99 -15.14
C ARG A 913 -22.27 7.73 -15.16
N GLN A 914 -22.77 7.30 -14.00
CA GLN A 914 -23.75 6.21 -13.87
C GLN A 914 -25.08 6.53 -14.59
N LEU A 915 -25.47 7.81 -14.64
CA LEU A 915 -26.70 8.27 -15.30
C LEU A 915 -26.57 8.27 -16.83
N LEU A 916 -25.36 8.55 -17.33
CA LEU A 916 -25.05 8.65 -18.76
C LEU A 916 -24.66 7.31 -19.41
N LYS A 917 -24.62 6.20 -18.65
CA LYS A 917 -24.20 4.86 -19.10
C LYS A 917 -22.77 4.77 -19.66
N LEU A 918 -21.92 5.75 -19.33
CA LEU A 918 -20.52 5.82 -19.78
C LEU A 918 -19.56 5.14 -18.79
N GLN A 919 -19.94 3.99 -18.21
CA GLN A 919 -19.12 3.24 -17.24
C GLN A 919 -17.95 2.49 -17.90
N GLU A 920 -17.31 3.07 -18.90
CA GLU A 920 -16.12 2.48 -19.50
C GLU A 920 -14.92 2.76 -18.59
N ASN A 921 -14.41 1.71 -17.94
CA ASN A 921 -13.15 1.78 -17.20
C ASN A 921 -12.03 2.22 -18.15
N ILE A 922 -11.15 3.11 -17.67
CA ILE A 922 -10.15 3.76 -18.52
C ILE A 922 -8.85 2.96 -18.47
N PRO A 923 -8.29 2.54 -19.62
CA PRO A 923 -7.03 1.78 -19.64
C PRO A 923 -5.84 2.66 -19.24
N LEU A 924 -5.05 2.16 -18.28
CA LEU A 924 -3.78 2.75 -17.85
C LEU A 924 -2.59 2.29 -18.69
N THR A 925 -2.69 1.09 -19.27
CA THR A 925 -1.59 0.45 -20.01
C THR A 925 -2.07 -0.03 -21.37
N LYS A 926 -1.13 -0.12 -22.33
CA LYS A 926 -1.36 -0.92 -23.53
C LYS A 926 -1.58 -2.39 -23.12
N PRO A 927 -2.46 -3.13 -23.80
CA PRO A 927 -2.71 -4.52 -23.47
C PRO A 927 -1.47 -5.37 -23.76
N VAL A 928 -1.10 -6.20 -22.79
CA VAL A 928 -0.06 -7.22 -22.89
C VAL A 928 -0.69 -8.50 -23.43
N LYS A 929 -0.11 -9.08 -24.47
CA LYS A 929 -0.63 -10.28 -25.13
C LYS A 929 0.06 -11.53 -24.59
N VAL A 930 -0.71 -12.40 -23.95
CA VAL A 930 -0.24 -13.69 -23.44
C VAL A 930 -0.74 -14.80 -24.33
N LEU A 931 0.14 -15.65 -24.84
CA LEU A 931 -0.25 -16.79 -25.67
C LEU A 931 -0.76 -17.95 -24.79
N VAL A 932 -1.98 -18.41 -25.05
CA VAL A 932 -2.70 -19.33 -24.17
C VAL A 932 -3.32 -20.48 -24.97
N SER A 933 -3.28 -21.71 -24.42
CA SER A 933 -3.78 -22.93 -25.07
C SER A 933 -4.55 -23.85 -24.10
N PRO A 934 -5.88 -23.70 -23.97
CA PRO A 934 -6.73 -24.61 -23.22
C PRO A 934 -6.92 -25.93 -24.00
N LYS A 935 -6.27 -26.99 -23.54
CA LYS A 935 -6.30 -28.33 -24.17
C LYS A 935 -7.18 -29.30 -23.38
N SER A 936 -7.62 -30.40 -24.00
CA SER A 936 -8.29 -31.45 -23.24
C SER A 936 -7.32 -32.07 -22.23
N LEU A 937 -7.85 -32.53 -21.07
CA LEU A 937 -7.07 -33.43 -20.22
C LEU A 937 -6.67 -34.63 -21.07
N LYS A 938 -5.35 -34.81 -21.28
CA LYS A 938 -4.84 -36.11 -21.72
C LYS A 938 -5.20 -37.10 -20.62
N ARG A 939 -6.09 -38.03 -20.92
CA ARG A 939 -6.41 -39.17 -20.05
C ARG A 939 -5.18 -40.04 -19.84
#